data_AF-A0A9D8MGX2-F1
#
_entry.id   AF-A0A9D8MGX2-F1
#
_cell.length_a   1.000
_cell.length_b   1.000
_cell.length_c   1.000
_cell.angle_alpha   90.00
_cell.angle_beta   90.00
_cell.angle_gamma   90.00
#
_symmetry.space_group_name_H-M   'P 1'
#
loop_
_entity.id
_entity.type
_entity.pdbx_description
1 polymer ?
#
loop_
_entity_poly.entity_id
_entity_poly.type
_entity_poly.pdbx_seq_one_letter_code
_entity_poly.pdbx_strand_id
1 'polypeptide(L)'
;MLDEVYYYDFSREQPIDWEVLSRDENKFRVKAEIQHDAGKKLLLAEERIRDFTLKLPRIREFILNGERLDFGKRASSAYIGKGFIRRGMEIELKQGLNTLEAEGEYPNDDLLALIKTTLAEPLSPVRESEPVHTVIPCPDYPEYAPEGNEPDLTGYTPGIGCRETPGRFGFAKGSGFLDYGMPVLGSFDKMYLCGHPEYHKPFRWSYSTLPKGAPRHGSWRPADHGIEGDTIRINHLSCFWCADLDGIEFSCTGSLASPGVITERSDGRMRIGDLEFAGNYQYMMIPRKDGTLEISTLKDVRALTMGKNFLLLFGCTEFPDLPLLLVFQKQPRNMRLEFRPDSGRLSAIEFENCPLLISATPFGFESFKPIRPDDADFLRKAAERCLFWSRALLAFPVRCEEYFRNDLERKHASIIQKFRYRVIRDEWNTVPLELAPLPPVLSISGLYDTQKEMDFHFPTKHGHLTGRIGNTSSYVLPWMPTARKFPLCSEGRGSEWKALLKKGFRSYFDFVTSFPESTQSYPYAGAVLEPFAWTATLFNFLDDADREKLSELLQQRLRIVCDPESRYKYPVIDWGYMMKTMPDDQDVLAYYRRPEMNHLVLWNWYERVEPFTKTSYRICYLNVNNFTWKRISEGSREEVRSLNQPMIENDWGLGLTFYYVYLACLISGDFSTVRKSWSLLNDAFSYFSKMHDWACMGTGYSENGILWVEGANYGAFTSYINLAEAIGDRTSWEYGQYLAAKQQALRHGIFRGAQHYFCKLYGVEPWHILKIMEDEASPYPQHMGVPDIMDDLRLRPGGAYNLTTEGLYPELFAGLKEFQKEDYEILLKKLKESIRRKPDCAKTDWTRIQEAASLLICMALDPDFSSEELRDEIDFLRRHGRLITKWRGIHIFSRRLPENYFEAQLLAWDDMKHHPIWLEYWQNVKILSAEWRDHAAELVFEAKTGAKIRFGCRMRPVQLLLNGAETAGKFDAGILELEPETSGNLRIIFDGKPEK
;
A
#
# COMPACT_ATOMS: atom_id res chain seq x y z
N MET A 1 12.01 -4.13 -10.36
CA MET A 1 12.89 -3.87 -9.19
C MET A 1 12.52 -2.50 -8.65
N LEU A 2 12.31 -2.41 -7.34
CA LEU A 2 11.93 -1.19 -6.65
C LEU A 2 13.22 -0.45 -6.27
N ASP A 3 13.41 0.79 -6.70
CA ASP A 3 14.58 1.58 -6.29
C ASP A 3 14.41 1.97 -4.82
N GLU A 4 15.21 1.32 -3.97
CA GLU A 4 15.35 1.64 -2.55
C GLU A 4 16.21 2.90 -2.44
N VAL A 5 15.64 3.97 -1.90
CA VAL A 5 16.36 5.25 -1.79
C VAL A 5 16.98 5.34 -0.41
N TYR A 6 18.31 5.29 -0.37
CA TYR A 6 19.12 5.53 0.81
C TYR A 6 20.17 6.60 0.49
N TYR A 7 20.33 7.58 1.38
CA TYR A 7 21.34 8.64 1.22
C TYR A 7 22.66 8.36 1.95
N TYR A 8 22.74 7.25 2.70
CA TYR A 8 24.02 6.74 3.20
C TYR A 8 24.87 6.15 2.07
N ASP A 9 26.14 6.57 1.98
CA ASP A 9 27.07 6.13 0.95
C ASP A 9 27.70 4.77 1.31
N PHE A 10 27.00 3.70 0.95
CA PHE A 10 27.48 2.31 1.13
C PHE A 10 28.82 2.02 0.41
N SER A 11 29.26 2.83 -0.56
CA SER A 11 30.53 2.58 -1.27
C SER A 11 31.76 2.89 -0.41
N ARG A 12 31.59 3.56 0.73
CA ARG A 12 32.67 3.87 1.69
C ARG A 12 33.00 2.71 2.62
N GLU A 13 32.17 1.67 2.63
CA GLU A 13 32.39 0.51 3.48
C GLU A 13 33.39 -0.44 2.84
N GLN A 14 34.27 -1.02 3.66
CA GLN A 14 35.23 -2.04 3.21
C GLN A 14 34.57 -3.42 3.29
N PRO A 15 34.33 -4.12 2.15
CA PRO A 15 33.86 -5.50 2.19
C PRO A 15 34.91 -6.42 2.80
N ILE A 16 34.46 -7.48 3.47
CA ILE A 16 35.33 -8.52 4.02
C ILE A 16 35.26 -9.75 3.11
N ASP A 17 36.42 -10.13 2.59
CA ASP A 17 36.57 -11.33 1.76
C ASP A 17 36.83 -12.56 2.64
N TRP A 18 35.92 -13.53 2.56
CA TRP A 18 35.95 -14.73 3.39
C TRP A 18 36.56 -15.94 2.68
N GLU A 19 37.42 -16.66 3.38
CA GLU A 19 37.90 -18.00 3.06
C GLU A 19 37.15 -19.02 3.94
N VAL A 20 36.65 -20.12 3.35
CA VAL A 20 35.99 -21.19 4.11
C VAL A 20 37.03 -22.05 4.82
N LEU A 21 37.00 -22.07 6.15
CA LEU A 21 37.83 -22.97 6.97
C LEU A 21 37.20 -24.35 7.09
N SER A 22 35.90 -24.41 7.35
CA SER A 22 35.17 -25.67 7.45
C SER A 22 33.68 -25.48 7.15
N ARG A 23 33.04 -26.57 6.73
CA ARG A 23 31.60 -26.64 6.45
C ARG A 23 31.07 -28.03 6.75
N ASP A 24 29.92 -28.08 7.39
CA ASP A 24 29.08 -29.29 7.45
C ASP A 24 27.67 -28.97 6.87
N GLU A 25 26.72 -29.90 7.03
CA GLU A 25 25.37 -29.76 6.47
C GLU A 25 24.62 -28.52 6.99
N ASN A 26 24.96 -27.97 8.16
CA ASN A 26 24.21 -26.89 8.80
C ASN A 26 25.08 -25.75 9.36
N LYS A 27 26.40 -25.91 9.39
CA LYS A 27 27.34 -24.96 10.01
C LYS A 27 28.49 -24.62 9.08
N PHE A 28 29.02 -23.43 9.28
CA PHE A 28 30.22 -22.98 8.61
C PHE A 28 31.16 -22.27 9.57
N ARG A 29 32.45 -22.32 9.22
CA ARG A 29 33.47 -21.45 9.76
C ARG A 29 34.23 -20.81 8.61
N VAL A 30 34.33 -19.50 8.64
CA VAL A 30 35.06 -18.70 7.65
C VAL A 30 36.12 -17.86 8.34
N LYS A 31 37.18 -17.52 7.61
CA LYS A 31 38.27 -16.64 8.04
C LYS A 31 38.50 -15.55 7.01
N ALA A 32 38.84 -14.37 7.47
CA ALA A 32 39.32 -13.26 6.66
C ALA A 32 40.59 -12.69 7.29
N GLU A 33 41.49 -12.19 6.44
CA GLU A 33 42.68 -11.45 6.85
C GLU A 33 42.51 -9.99 6.42
N ILE A 34 42.59 -9.08 7.40
CA ILE A 34 42.28 -7.67 7.22
C ILE A 34 43.53 -6.86 7.55
N GLN A 35 44.16 -6.29 6.52
CA GLN A 35 45.25 -5.34 6.70
C GLN A 35 44.67 -3.97 7.05
N HIS A 36 44.97 -3.44 8.25
CA HIS A 36 44.43 -2.17 8.70
C HIS A 36 45.36 -1.46 9.70
N ASP A 37 45.24 -0.14 9.81
CA ASP A 37 45.89 0.62 10.87
C ASP A 37 45.21 0.39 12.23
N ALA A 38 45.90 0.64 13.34
CA ALA A 38 45.27 0.50 14.66
C ALA A 38 44.09 1.47 14.80
N GLY A 39 42.92 0.99 15.23
CA GLY A 39 41.75 1.84 15.42
C GLY A 39 40.43 1.09 15.54
N LYS A 40 39.39 1.82 15.94
CA LYS A 40 38.03 1.30 16.04
C LYS A 40 37.35 1.26 14.68
N LYS A 41 36.63 0.17 14.41
CA LYS A 41 35.76 0.00 13.25
C LYS A 41 34.40 -0.52 13.66
N LEU A 42 33.42 -0.26 12.83
CA LEU A 42 32.09 -0.84 12.94
C LEU A 42 32.04 -2.08 12.05
N LEU A 43 31.96 -3.26 12.66
CA LEU A 43 31.72 -4.52 11.96
C LEU A 43 30.22 -4.67 11.72
N LEU A 44 29.84 -4.72 10.45
CA LEU A 44 28.46 -4.86 10.00
C LEU A 44 28.26 -6.22 9.34
N ALA A 45 27.21 -6.92 9.74
CA ALA A 45 26.78 -8.17 9.12
C ALA A 45 25.34 -8.04 8.63
N GLU A 46 25.09 -8.42 7.39
CA GLU A 46 23.74 -8.43 6.84
C GLU A 46 22.86 -9.45 7.56
N GLU A 47 21.74 -8.97 8.10
CA GLU A 47 20.69 -9.83 8.66
C GLU A 47 19.43 -9.66 7.82
N ARG A 48 19.12 -10.71 7.07
CA ARG A 48 18.06 -10.77 6.07
C ARG A 48 16.79 -9.95 6.38
N ILE A 49 16.34 -9.15 5.38
CA ILE A 49 14.92 -8.85 5.10
C ILE A 49 14.72 -8.78 3.58
N ARG A 50 14.84 -9.91 2.89
CA ARG A 50 14.39 -10.01 1.50
C ARG A 50 13.45 -11.18 1.36
N ASP A 51 12.21 -10.87 1.00
CA ASP A 51 11.14 -11.75 0.55
C ASP A 51 11.28 -13.19 1.03
N PHE A 52 10.70 -13.48 2.19
CA PHE A 52 9.97 -14.71 2.50
C PHE A 52 10.67 -16.10 2.40
N THR A 53 11.71 -16.32 1.59
CA THR A 53 12.16 -17.64 1.07
C THR A 53 13.67 -17.92 0.87
N LEU A 54 14.58 -16.97 0.62
CA LEU A 54 16.05 -17.15 0.69
C LEU A 54 16.66 -17.05 2.10
N LYS A 55 16.87 -18.15 2.81
CA LYS A 55 17.53 -18.11 4.13
C LYS A 55 19.02 -17.73 3.97
N LEU A 56 19.43 -16.55 4.49
CA LEU A 56 20.83 -16.12 4.55
C LEU A 56 21.59 -16.80 5.72
N PRO A 57 22.93 -16.87 5.68
CA PRO A 57 23.73 -17.38 6.78
C PRO A 57 23.50 -16.55 8.05
N ARG A 58 23.36 -17.22 9.20
CA ARG A 58 23.29 -16.56 10.51
C ARG A 58 24.65 -16.65 11.17
N ILE A 59 25.34 -15.52 11.29
CA ILE A 59 26.58 -15.43 12.08
C ILE A 59 26.21 -15.36 13.56
N ARG A 60 26.80 -16.24 14.38
CA ARG A 60 26.57 -16.29 15.82
C ARG A 60 27.70 -15.63 16.60
N GLU A 61 28.93 -15.89 16.18
CA GLU A 61 30.13 -15.45 16.86
C GLU A 61 31.16 -14.96 15.85
N PHE A 62 31.92 -13.92 16.22
CA PHE A 62 33.14 -13.53 15.54
C PHE A 62 34.34 -13.77 16.47
N ILE A 63 35.48 -14.14 15.90
CA ILE A 63 36.75 -14.28 16.61
C ILE A 63 37.73 -13.31 15.97
N LEU A 64 38.11 -12.26 16.68
CA LEU A 64 39.06 -11.25 16.20
C LEU A 64 40.40 -11.47 16.90
N ASN A 65 41.45 -11.78 16.13
CA ASN A 65 42.80 -12.00 16.64
C ASN A 65 42.87 -13.06 17.77
N GLY A 66 42.02 -14.08 17.70
CA GLY A 66 41.87 -15.13 18.72
C GLY A 66 40.95 -14.78 19.89
N GLU A 67 40.42 -13.55 19.97
CA GLU A 67 39.47 -13.12 20.99
C GLU A 67 38.02 -13.27 20.50
N ARG A 68 37.18 -13.90 21.31
CA ARG A 68 35.77 -14.12 20.98
C ARG A 68 34.94 -12.86 21.22
N LEU A 69 34.16 -12.48 20.21
CA LEU A 69 33.20 -11.40 20.24
C LEU A 69 31.79 -11.99 20.24
N ASP A 70 31.04 -11.78 21.34
CA ASP A 70 29.64 -12.18 21.46
C ASP A 70 28.73 -11.28 20.60
N PHE A 71 28.82 -11.45 19.28
CA PHE A 71 28.08 -10.68 18.29
C PHE A 71 26.57 -10.88 18.45
N GLY A 72 26.15 -12.11 18.76
CA GLY A 72 24.75 -12.44 19.00
C GLY A 72 24.08 -11.57 20.07
N LYS A 73 24.78 -11.26 21.17
CA LYS A 73 24.24 -10.43 22.26
C LYS A 73 24.61 -8.96 22.20
N ARG A 74 25.80 -8.62 21.67
CA ARG A 74 26.33 -7.24 21.70
C ARG A 74 26.00 -6.43 20.46
N ALA A 75 25.69 -7.05 19.33
CA ALA A 75 25.44 -6.31 18.10
C ALA A 75 24.05 -5.67 18.10
N SER A 76 23.99 -4.39 17.77
CA SER A 76 22.74 -3.67 17.56
C SER A 76 22.18 -3.98 16.19
N SER A 77 20.87 -4.14 16.10
CA SER A 77 20.15 -4.32 14.84
C SER A 77 19.66 -3.00 14.23
N ALA A 78 20.15 -1.84 14.69
CA ALA A 78 19.72 -0.53 14.19
C ALA A 78 20.30 -0.18 12.81
N TYR A 79 21.34 -0.89 12.37
CA TYR A 79 22.04 -0.57 11.13
C TYR A 79 21.21 -0.95 9.89
N ILE A 80 21.34 -0.17 8.82
CA ILE A 80 20.60 -0.33 7.55
C ILE A 80 21.54 -0.83 6.47
N GLY A 81 21.06 -1.68 5.56
CA GLY A 81 21.72 -2.05 4.32
C GLY A 81 20.87 -1.68 3.11
N LYS A 82 21.34 -2.02 1.89
CA LYS A 82 20.55 -1.86 0.66
C LYS A 82 19.40 -2.88 0.62
N GLY A 83 18.33 -2.57 1.35
CA GLY A 83 17.10 -3.37 1.35
C GLY A 83 17.03 -4.39 2.47
N PHE A 84 17.73 -4.16 3.57
CA PHE A 84 17.72 -5.06 4.72
C PHE A 84 18.24 -4.36 5.97
N ILE A 85 18.04 -5.00 7.12
CA ILE A 85 18.67 -4.61 8.37
C ILE A 85 20.05 -5.25 8.47
N ARG A 86 20.96 -4.62 9.20
CA ARG A 86 22.25 -5.17 9.57
C ARG A 86 22.37 -5.24 11.07
N ARG A 87 23.08 -6.26 11.57
CA ARG A 87 23.65 -6.19 12.90
C ARG A 87 25.01 -5.53 12.84
N GLY A 88 25.29 -4.68 13.82
CA GLY A 88 26.56 -3.97 13.90
C GLY A 88 27.12 -3.94 15.31
N MET A 89 28.43 -4.11 15.42
CA MET A 89 29.15 -3.87 16.67
C MET A 89 30.49 -3.17 16.40
N GLU A 90 30.91 -2.34 17.35
CA GLU A 90 32.25 -1.75 17.30
C GLU A 90 33.29 -2.80 17.69
N ILE A 91 34.38 -2.84 16.93
CA ILE A 91 35.56 -3.70 17.12
C ILE A 91 36.83 -2.84 17.10
N GLU A 92 37.90 -3.32 17.72
CA GLU A 92 39.19 -2.65 17.75
C GLU A 92 40.23 -3.47 16.96
N LEU A 93 40.73 -2.90 15.86
CA LEU A 93 41.75 -3.50 15.02
C LEU A 93 43.14 -3.06 15.49
N LYS A 94 44.10 -3.98 15.42
CA LYS A 94 45.52 -3.72 15.70
C LYS A 94 46.22 -3.23 14.44
N GLN A 95 47.34 -2.54 14.61
CA GLN A 95 48.21 -2.16 13.49
C GLN A 95 48.69 -3.41 12.75
N GLY A 96 48.47 -3.46 11.44
CA GLY A 96 48.93 -4.54 10.58
C GLY A 96 47.84 -5.55 10.24
N LEU A 97 48.21 -6.82 10.23
CA LEU A 97 47.32 -7.91 9.85
C LEU A 97 46.42 -8.29 11.02
N ASN A 98 45.10 -8.27 10.80
CA ASN A 98 44.11 -8.75 11.74
C ASN A 98 43.44 -10.01 11.18
N THR A 99 43.28 -11.04 12.01
CA THR A 99 42.54 -12.25 11.63
C THR A 99 41.12 -12.14 12.19
N LEU A 100 40.12 -12.20 11.31
CA LEU A 100 38.73 -12.28 11.70
C LEU A 100 38.18 -13.64 11.28
N GLU A 101 37.62 -14.40 12.22
CA GLU A 101 36.87 -15.62 11.93
C GLU A 101 35.40 -15.42 12.27
N ALA A 102 34.51 -16.09 11.55
CA ALA A 102 33.09 -16.12 11.86
C ALA A 102 32.58 -17.56 11.88
N GLU A 103 31.76 -17.86 12.87
CA GLU A 103 31.04 -19.13 13.00
C GLU A 103 29.54 -18.88 12.89
N GLY A 104 28.86 -19.69 12.07
CA GLY A 104 27.44 -19.50 11.81
C GLY A 104 26.73 -20.74 11.27
N GLU A 105 25.45 -20.56 10.98
CA GLU A 105 24.56 -21.60 10.46
C GLU A 105 24.09 -21.24 9.05
N TYR A 106 24.00 -22.23 8.16
CA TYR A 106 23.58 -22.02 6.77
C TYR A 106 22.63 -23.13 6.27
N PRO A 107 21.68 -22.83 5.37
CA PRO A 107 20.68 -23.80 4.91
C PRO A 107 20.80 -24.30 3.46
N ASN A 108 21.80 -23.91 2.66
CA ASN A 108 21.90 -24.29 1.23
C ASN A 108 23.36 -24.50 0.76
N ASP A 109 23.63 -24.58 -0.56
CA ASP A 109 24.95 -24.96 -1.08
C ASP A 109 25.95 -23.84 -1.44
N ASP A 110 25.50 -22.59 -1.65
CA ASP A 110 26.38 -21.49 -2.11
C ASP A 110 26.68 -20.45 -1.00
N LEU A 111 27.57 -20.81 -0.08
CA LEU A 111 27.75 -20.16 1.23
C LEU A 111 28.46 -18.78 1.17
N LEU A 112 29.51 -18.64 0.36
CA LEU A 112 30.37 -17.45 0.36
C LEU A 112 29.72 -16.23 -0.29
N ALA A 113 28.94 -16.42 -1.36
CA ALA A 113 28.24 -15.33 -2.03
C ALA A 113 27.17 -14.66 -1.16
N LEU A 114 26.84 -15.28 -0.01
CA LEU A 114 25.73 -14.87 0.86
C LEU A 114 26.17 -14.38 2.24
N ILE A 115 27.43 -14.60 2.63
CA ILE A 115 28.00 -13.94 3.81
C ILE A 115 28.44 -12.54 3.39
N LYS A 116 27.64 -11.55 3.74
CA LYS A 116 27.94 -10.15 3.46
C LYS A 116 28.23 -9.43 4.77
N THR A 117 29.51 -9.08 4.93
CA THR A 117 30.00 -8.32 6.07
C THR A 117 30.90 -7.21 5.58
N THR A 118 30.80 -6.06 6.23
CA THR A 118 31.58 -4.88 5.89
C THR A 118 32.16 -4.24 7.14
N LEU A 119 33.27 -3.52 6.98
CA LEU A 119 33.79 -2.59 7.97
C LEU A 119 33.41 -1.17 7.56
N ALA A 120 32.83 -0.43 8.50
CA ALA A 120 32.52 0.98 8.35
C ALA A 120 33.19 1.81 9.46
N GLU A 121 33.15 3.13 9.33
CA GLU A 121 33.58 4.01 10.40
C GLU A 121 32.63 3.93 11.61
N PRO A 122 33.15 3.97 12.85
CA PRO A 122 32.31 4.03 14.04
C PRO A 122 31.54 5.35 14.12
N LEU A 123 30.59 5.41 15.06
CA LEU A 123 29.83 6.63 15.29
C LEU A 123 30.77 7.76 15.72
N SER A 124 30.64 8.93 15.08
CA SER A 124 31.42 10.09 15.47
C SER A 124 31.15 10.45 16.94
N PRO A 125 32.19 10.78 17.72
CA PRO A 125 32.03 11.31 19.06
C PRO A 125 31.13 12.54 19.07
N VAL A 126 30.32 12.66 20.11
CA VAL A 126 29.45 13.81 20.31
C VAL A 126 30.29 15.01 20.70
N ARG A 127 30.08 16.13 20.02
CA ARG A 127 30.60 17.41 20.47
C ARG A 127 29.84 17.82 21.73
N GLU A 128 30.52 17.85 22.88
CA GLU A 128 29.88 18.34 24.10
C GLU A 128 29.46 19.81 23.94
N SER A 129 28.22 20.07 24.29
CA SER A 129 27.69 21.43 24.36
C SER A 129 28.10 22.10 25.68
N GLU A 130 28.21 23.43 25.69
CA GLU A 130 28.43 24.17 26.93
C GLU A 130 27.26 23.91 27.92
N PRO A 131 27.52 23.90 29.24
CA PRO A 131 26.46 23.83 30.23
C PRO A 131 25.43 24.94 30.05
N VAL A 132 24.17 24.56 29.85
CA VAL A 132 23.04 25.50 29.75
C VAL A 132 22.08 25.21 30.89
N HIS A 133 21.61 26.28 31.52
CA HIS A 133 20.51 26.27 32.46
C HIS A 133 19.70 27.55 32.27
N THR A 134 18.56 27.43 31.57
CA THR A 134 17.67 28.55 31.25
C THR A 134 16.27 28.22 31.75
N VAL A 135 15.55 29.23 32.24
CA VAL A 135 14.16 29.10 32.67
C VAL A 135 13.31 30.04 31.84
N ILE A 136 12.24 29.52 31.25
CA ILE A 136 11.27 30.31 30.48
C ILE A 136 9.86 30.13 31.05
N PRO A 137 8.92 31.07 30.83
CA PRO A 137 7.53 30.87 31.20
C PRO A 137 6.92 29.66 30.46
N CYS A 138 6.14 28.83 31.15
CA CYS A 138 5.32 27.83 30.50
C CYS A 138 4.13 28.53 29.83
N PRO A 139 3.85 28.30 28.54
CA PRO A 139 2.73 28.95 27.88
C PRO A 139 1.41 28.49 28.48
N ASP A 140 0.46 29.41 28.60
CA ASP A 140 -0.93 29.07 28.88
C ASP A 140 -1.50 28.30 27.69
N TYR A 141 -2.15 27.18 27.97
CA TYR A 141 -2.74 26.35 26.92
C TYR A 141 -4.27 26.38 27.05
N PRO A 142 -5.01 26.62 25.96
CA PRO A 142 -6.45 26.77 26.03
C PRO A 142 -7.13 25.51 26.59
N GLU A 143 -8.12 25.73 27.45
CA GLU A 143 -9.03 24.66 27.83
C GLU A 143 -9.98 24.39 26.67
N TYR A 144 -9.79 23.24 26.01
CA TYR A 144 -10.76 22.74 25.07
C TYR A 144 -11.93 22.13 25.84
N ALA A 145 -13.11 22.72 25.71
CA ALA A 145 -14.35 22.08 26.16
C ALA A 145 -14.72 20.97 25.16
N PRO A 146 -15.14 19.78 25.61
CA PRO A 146 -15.68 18.77 24.70
C PRO A 146 -16.93 19.34 24.02
N GLU A 147 -16.94 19.36 22.68
CA GLU A 147 -18.16 19.65 21.92
C GLU A 147 -19.09 18.44 22.04
N GLY A 148 -19.85 18.42 23.12
CA GLY A 148 -20.79 17.36 23.43
C GLY A 148 -22.05 17.46 22.59
N ASN A 149 -22.21 16.53 21.65
CA ASN A 149 -23.47 15.85 21.36
C ASN A 149 -23.12 14.51 20.70
N GLU A 150 -23.78 13.42 21.10
CA GLU A 150 -23.70 12.19 20.30
C GLU A 150 -24.23 12.48 18.89
N PRO A 151 -23.56 12.01 17.83
CA PRO A 151 -24.02 12.23 16.47
C PRO A 151 -25.37 11.54 16.28
N ASP A 152 -26.29 12.21 15.58
CA ASP A 152 -27.52 11.56 15.13
C ASP A 152 -27.17 10.53 14.03
N LEU A 153 -27.29 9.26 14.38
CA LEU A 153 -27.04 8.13 13.47
C LEU A 153 -28.30 7.70 12.71
N THR A 154 -29.40 8.46 12.80
CA THR A 154 -30.64 8.15 12.09
C THR A 154 -30.40 8.11 10.57
N GLY A 155 -30.67 6.97 9.96
CA GLY A 155 -30.48 6.74 8.52
C GLY A 155 -29.03 6.45 8.11
N TYR A 156 -28.11 6.22 9.07
CA TYR A 156 -26.76 5.74 8.78
C TYR A 156 -26.66 4.21 8.95
N THR A 157 -25.82 3.59 8.12
CA THR A 157 -25.52 2.15 8.13
C THR A 157 -24.17 1.91 8.82
N PRO A 158 -24.03 0.88 9.68
CA PRO A 158 -22.75 0.49 10.25
C PRO A 158 -21.73 0.12 9.17
N GLY A 159 -20.56 0.76 9.22
CA GLY A 159 -19.42 0.55 8.32
C GLY A 159 -18.27 -0.17 9.00
N ILE A 160 -17.05 0.27 8.69
CA ILE A 160 -15.80 -0.32 9.22
C ILE A 160 -15.70 -0.05 10.73
N GLY A 161 -15.13 -0.99 11.47
CA GLY A 161 -14.90 -0.85 12.92
C GLY A 161 -16.10 -1.12 13.82
N CYS A 162 -17.32 -1.10 13.28
CA CYS A 162 -18.53 -1.59 13.95
C CYS A 162 -18.51 -3.12 14.19
N ARG A 163 -17.60 -3.84 13.53
CA ARG A 163 -17.29 -5.25 13.76
C ARG A 163 -15.79 -5.41 13.98
N GLU A 164 -15.39 -6.48 14.65
CA GLU A 164 -13.98 -6.77 14.84
C GLU A 164 -13.32 -7.09 13.49
N THR A 165 -12.28 -6.35 13.14
CA THR A 165 -11.51 -6.54 11.91
C THR A 165 -10.04 -6.29 12.20
N PRO A 166 -9.11 -7.07 11.63
CA PRO A 166 -7.69 -6.95 11.91
C PRO A 166 -7.04 -5.70 11.28
N GLY A 167 -7.61 -5.18 10.18
CA GLY A 167 -6.97 -4.13 9.38
C GLY A 167 -5.56 -4.55 8.94
N ARG A 168 -4.59 -3.63 9.02
CA ARG A 168 -3.18 -3.93 8.68
C ARG A 168 -2.45 -4.80 9.71
N PHE A 169 -2.97 -4.94 10.93
CA PHE A 169 -2.26 -5.57 12.04
C PHE A 169 -2.45 -7.09 12.12
N GLY A 170 -2.83 -7.79 11.06
CA GLY A 170 -3.19 -9.22 11.08
C GLY A 170 -2.01 -10.18 11.32
N PHE A 171 -1.92 -11.22 10.48
CA PHE A 171 -1.07 -12.44 10.56
C PHE A 171 0.36 -12.33 11.11
N ALA A 172 1.00 -11.17 11.04
CA ALA A 172 2.37 -10.95 11.52
C ALA A 172 2.46 -9.75 12.46
N LYS A 173 3.50 -9.72 13.30
CA LYS A 173 3.83 -8.63 14.22
C LYS A 173 5.15 -7.96 13.88
N GLY A 174 5.10 -6.65 14.03
CA GLY A 174 5.86 -5.65 13.28
C GLY A 174 4.81 -4.75 12.63
N SER A 175 4.65 -3.53 13.13
CA SER A 175 3.52 -2.67 12.74
C SER A 175 4.00 -1.24 12.66
N GLY A 176 3.64 -0.52 11.61
CA GLY A 176 3.85 0.93 11.58
C GLY A 176 2.55 1.70 11.75
N PHE A 177 2.75 2.93 12.20
CA PHE A 177 1.72 3.86 12.63
C PHE A 177 1.88 5.16 11.85
N LEU A 178 1.40 6.28 12.40
CA LEU A 178 1.37 7.57 11.72
C LEU A 178 2.75 8.05 11.24
N ASP A 179 3.75 7.97 12.10
CA ASP A 179 5.08 8.54 11.85
C ASP A 179 6.23 7.67 12.37
N TYR A 180 5.95 6.44 12.80
CA TYR A 180 6.95 5.47 13.27
C TYR A 180 6.57 4.03 12.92
N GLY A 181 7.57 3.15 12.91
CA GLY A 181 7.47 1.69 12.92
C GLY A 181 7.70 1.13 14.33
N MET A 182 7.01 0.04 14.66
CA MET A 182 7.27 -0.84 15.80
C MET A 182 7.55 -2.25 15.26
N PRO A 183 8.75 -2.50 14.68
CA PRO A 183 9.07 -3.77 14.02
C PRO A 183 9.09 -4.96 14.98
N VAL A 184 9.38 -4.71 16.25
CA VAL A 184 9.39 -5.69 17.35
C VAL A 184 8.84 -5.05 18.62
N LEU A 185 8.43 -5.87 19.59
CA LEU A 185 7.83 -5.38 20.83
C LEU A 185 8.75 -4.37 21.51
N GLY A 186 8.21 -3.19 21.83
CA GLY A 186 8.91 -2.16 22.58
C GLY A 186 10.07 -1.48 21.86
N SER A 187 10.32 -1.74 20.57
CA SER A 187 11.33 -1.00 19.79
C SER A 187 10.68 -0.21 18.68
N PHE A 188 11.11 1.03 18.50
CA PHE A 188 10.48 2.00 17.61
C PHE A 188 11.51 2.58 16.66
N ASP A 189 11.14 2.77 15.41
CA ASP A 189 11.98 3.40 14.40
C ASP A 189 11.24 4.34 13.46
N LYS A 190 12.01 5.16 12.77
CA LYS A 190 11.54 6.10 11.74
C LYS A 190 12.31 5.82 10.46
N MET A 191 11.93 4.75 9.78
CA MET A 191 12.64 4.27 8.59
C MET A 191 12.56 5.25 7.42
N TYR A 192 11.50 6.07 7.34
CA TYR A 192 11.35 7.08 6.30
C TYR A 192 12.50 8.09 6.25
N LEU A 193 13.19 8.32 7.39
CA LEU A 193 14.32 9.23 7.45
C LEU A 193 15.48 8.78 6.56
N CYS A 194 15.64 7.47 6.34
CA CYS A 194 16.67 6.93 5.46
C CYS A 194 16.50 7.40 4.00
N GLY A 195 15.27 7.77 3.61
CA GLY A 195 14.93 8.37 2.32
C GLY A 195 14.98 9.90 2.30
N HIS A 196 15.47 10.56 3.36
CA HIS A 196 15.67 12.01 3.40
C HIS A 196 17.07 12.37 2.85
N PRO A 197 17.19 13.36 1.95
CA PRO A 197 18.46 13.72 1.32
C PRO A 197 19.64 14.09 2.22
N GLU A 198 19.38 14.43 3.49
CA GLU A 198 20.40 14.84 4.44
C GLU A 198 20.74 13.73 5.45
N TYR A 199 20.03 12.60 5.40
CA TYR A 199 20.22 11.49 6.31
C TYR A 199 21.32 10.56 5.80
N HIS A 200 22.56 10.87 6.16
CA HIS A 200 23.75 10.12 5.71
C HIS A 200 24.30 9.16 6.77
N LYS A 201 23.43 8.54 7.58
CA LYS A 201 23.84 7.64 8.67
C LYS A 201 23.66 6.17 8.30
N PRO A 202 24.57 5.25 8.72
CA PRO A 202 24.48 3.81 8.43
C PRO A 202 23.42 3.08 9.26
N PHE A 203 22.56 3.79 9.99
CA PHE A 203 21.56 3.24 10.90
C PHE A 203 20.28 4.04 10.84
N ARG A 204 19.16 3.39 11.19
CA ARG A 204 17.86 4.04 11.29
C ARG A 204 17.71 4.77 12.61
N TRP A 205 16.96 5.87 12.58
CA TRP A 205 16.52 6.52 13.81
C TRP A 205 15.69 5.53 14.60
N SER A 206 16.10 5.21 15.83
CA SER A 206 15.39 4.22 16.65
C SER A 206 15.68 4.36 18.14
N TYR A 207 14.73 3.90 18.97
CA TYR A 207 14.90 3.70 20.40
C TYR A 207 14.10 2.49 20.88
N SER A 208 14.35 2.04 22.10
CA SER A 208 13.66 0.90 22.71
C SER A 208 13.18 1.22 24.12
N THR A 209 12.02 0.69 24.49
CA THR A 209 11.50 0.72 25.87
C THR A 209 11.66 -0.61 26.60
N LEU A 210 12.26 -1.61 25.93
CA LEU A 210 12.51 -2.92 26.50
C LEU A 210 13.46 -2.85 27.71
N PRO A 211 13.32 -3.76 28.69
CA PRO A 211 14.33 -3.97 29.72
C PRO A 211 15.71 -4.26 29.10
N LYS A 212 16.78 -3.91 29.82
CA LYS A 212 18.16 -4.12 29.35
C LYS A 212 18.41 -5.63 29.17
N GLY A 213 18.73 -6.03 27.94
CA GLY A 213 19.00 -7.44 27.60
C GLY A 213 17.76 -8.30 27.37
N ALA A 214 16.55 -7.73 27.43
CA ALA A 214 15.32 -8.47 27.16
C ALA A 214 15.29 -8.99 25.70
N PRO A 215 14.70 -10.18 25.47
CA PRO A 215 14.53 -10.69 24.12
C PRO A 215 13.60 -9.78 23.30
N ARG A 216 13.90 -9.64 22.01
CA ARG A 216 13.02 -8.95 21.05
C ARG A 216 12.00 -9.94 20.50
N HIS A 217 10.74 -9.78 20.86
CA HIS A 217 9.64 -10.58 20.33
C HIS A 217 9.11 -9.96 19.02
N GLY A 218 8.65 -10.79 18.07
CA GLY A 218 8.01 -10.34 16.83
C GLY A 218 7.99 -11.38 15.71
N SER A 219 7.32 -11.07 14.61
CA SER A 219 7.28 -11.98 13.45
C SER A 219 8.43 -11.75 12.47
N TRP A 220 9.07 -10.59 12.55
CA TRP A 220 10.11 -10.16 11.63
C TRP A 220 11.41 -9.88 12.37
N ARG A 221 12.54 -10.07 11.69
CA ARG A 221 13.81 -9.54 12.16
C ARG A 221 13.68 -8.02 12.35
N PRO A 222 14.24 -7.46 13.44
CA PRO A 222 15.28 -8.04 14.27
C PRO A 222 14.81 -8.89 15.47
N ALA A 223 13.56 -9.36 15.51
CA ALA A 223 13.10 -10.26 16.56
C ALA A 223 14.03 -11.48 16.71
N ASP A 224 14.32 -11.84 17.96
CA ASP A 224 15.07 -13.04 18.34
C ASP A 224 14.13 -14.17 18.77
N HIS A 225 12.93 -13.81 19.19
CA HIS A 225 11.87 -14.70 19.62
C HIS A 225 10.61 -14.44 18.79
N GLY A 226 9.87 -15.51 18.48
CA GLY A 226 8.56 -15.36 17.87
C GLY A 226 7.55 -14.79 18.85
N ILE A 227 6.27 -14.85 18.46
CA ILE A 227 5.15 -14.31 19.25
C ILE A 227 4.42 -15.41 20.03
N GLU A 228 4.98 -16.61 20.07
CA GLU A 228 4.40 -17.74 20.79
C GLU A 228 4.39 -17.46 22.30
N GLY A 229 3.20 -17.48 22.91
CA GLY A 229 3.01 -17.18 24.34
C GLY A 229 2.68 -15.72 24.64
N ASP A 230 2.83 -14.82 23.67
CA ASP A 230 2.46 -13.42 23.83
C ASP A 230 0.94 -13.23 23.77
N THR A 231 0.44 -12.22 24.47
CA THR A 231 -0.95 -11.77 24.35
C THR A 231 -1.03 -10.60 23.38
N ILE A 232 -1.70 -10.81 22.25
CA ILE A 232 -1.89 -9.81 21.20
C ILE A 232 -3.38 -9.54 21.02
N ARG A 233 -3.78 -8.26 21.02
CA ARG A 233 -5.15 -7.82 20.72
C ARG A 233 -5.07 -6.72 19.67
N ILE A 234 -5.82 -6.86 18.59
CA ILE A 234 -5.79 -5.93 17.48
C ILE A 234 -7.21 -5.58 17.03
N ASN A 235 -7.32 -4.42 16.40
CA ASN A 235 -8.43 -4.06 15.53
C ASN A 235 -7.91 -3.15 14.40
N HIS A 236 -8.76 -2.73 13.47
CA HIS A 236 -8.35 -1.86 12.35
C HIS A 236 -7.75 -0.49 12.74
N LEU A 237 -7.79 -0.09 14.02
CA LEU A 237 -7.20 1.17 14.51
C LEU A 237 -5.98 0.96 15.41
N SER A 238 -5.95 -0.08 16.24
CA SER A 238 -4.95 -0.20 17.32
C SER A 238 -4.42 -1.62 17.50
N CYS A 239 -3.24 -1.68 18.14
CA CYS A 239 -2.54 -2.91 18.47
C CYS A 239 -2.06 -2.86 19.93
N PHE A 240 -2.42 -3.89 20.70
CA PHE A 240 -1.93 -4.16 22.03
C PHE A 240 -1.11 -5.45 22.01
N TRP A 241 0.05 -5.42 22.64
CA TRP A 241 0.95 -6.55 22.75
C TRP A 241 1.52 -6.64 24.17
N CYS A 242 1.44 -7.81 24.78
CA CYS A 242 1.97 -8.10 26.10
C CYS A 242 2.77 -9.40 26.09
N ALA A 243 3.90 -9.40 26.80
CA ALA A 243 4.78 -10.54 26.98
C ALA A 243 5.32 -10.58 28.42
N ASP A 244 5.68 -11.77 28.89
CA ASP A 244 6.48 -11.94 30.10
C ASP A 244 7.96 -11.88 29.73
N LEU A 245 8.69 -10.90 30.29
CA LEU A 245 10.11 -10.71 30.08
C LEU A 245 10.83 -10.95 31.41
N ASP A 246 11.25 -12.19 31.64
CA ASP A 246 11.92 -12.65 32.87
C ASP A 246 11.09 -12.41 34.16
N GLY A 247 9.80 -12.75 34.13
CA GLY A 247 8.88 -12.58 35.25
C GLY A 247 8.33 -11.17 35.42
N ILE A 248 8.59 -10.29 34.46
CA ILE A 248 8.04 -8.93 34.39
C ILE A 248 7.05 -8.88 33.24
N GLU A 249 5.78 -8.65 33.56
CA GLU A 249 4.77 -8.32 32.54
C GLU A 249 5.14 -6.99 31.89
N PHE A 250 5.39 -7.03 30.58
CA PHE A 250 5.71 -5.90 29.72
C PHE A 250 4.66 -5.79 28.61
N SER A 251 4.11 -4.60 28.38
CA SER A 251 3.18 -4.40 27.26
C SER A 251 3.38 -3.08 26.54
N CYS A 252 3.01 -3.07 25.25
CA CYS A 252 2.95 -1.90 24.40
C CYS A 252 1.55 -1.77 23.77
N THR A 253 1.03 -0.53 23.69
CA THR A 253 -0.19 -0.19 22.94
C THR A 253 0.11 0.93 21.95
N GLY A 254 -0.18 0.70 20.67
CA GLY A 254 -0.10 1.70 19.59
C GLY A 254 -1.44 1.90 18.87
N SER A 255 -1.63 3.04 18.22
CA SER A 255 -2.86 3.38 17.50
C SER A 255 -2.58 4.20 16.25
N LEU A 256 -3.30 3.93 15.16
CA LEU A 256 -3.22 4.74 13.94
C LEU A 256 -3.80 6.15 14.13
N ALA A 257 -4.52 6.41 15.21
CA ALA A 257 -5.12 7.72 15.52
C ALA A 257 -4.33 8.52 16.57
N SER A 258 -3.14 8.06 16.97
CA SER A 258 -2.33 8.69 18.01
C SER A 258 -0.85 8.65 17.65
N PRO A 259 -0.06 9.68 17.98
CA PRO A 259 1.38 9.67 17.77
C PRO A 259 2.17 8.94 18.86
N GLY A 260 1.51 8.57 19.97
CA GLY A 260 2.18 7.98 21.12
C GLY A 260 2.12 6.46 21.15
N VAL A 261 3.06 5.88 21.88
CA VAL A 261 3.04 4.47 22.30
C VAL A 261 2.97 4.41 23.81
N ILE A 262 1.99 3.68 24.35
CA ILE A 262 1.95 3.36 25.77
C ILE A 262 2.85 2.15 26.01
N THR A 263 3.82 2.27 26.92
CA THR A 263 4.58 1.13 27.47
C THR A 263 4.26 0.96 28.95
N GLU A 264 3.96 -0.27 29.35
CA GLU A 264 3.62 -0.62 30.73
C GLU A 264 4.52 -1.73 31.27
N ARG A 265 4.87 -1.62 32.56
CA ARG A 265 5.70 -2.58 33.26
C ARG A 265 5.22 -2.82 34.68
N SER A 266 5.07 -4.09 35.03
CA SER A 266 4.64 -4.53 36.36
C SER A 266 5.65 -4.22 37.49
N ASP A 267 6.94 -4.08 37.18
CA ASP A 267 7.99 -3.77 38.15
C ASP A 267 8.13 -2.28 38.49
N GLY A 268 7.38 -1.40 37.81
CA GLY A 268 7.39 0.04 38.04
C GLY A 268 8.71 0.74 37.67
N ARG A 269 9.58 0.10 36.88
CA ARG A 269 10.82 0.68 36.38
C ARG A 269 10.72 0.85 34.87
N MET A 270 10.94 2.04 34.34
CA MET A 270 10.91 2.26 32.89
C MET A 270 12.32 2.50 32.38
N ARG A 271 12.68 1.89 31.24
CA ARG A 271 13.93 2.15 30.55
C ARG A 271 13.61 2.64 29.14
N ILE A 272 14.36 3.62 28.67
CA ILE A 272 14.41 4.03 27.27
C ILE A 272 15.86 3.84 26.84
N GLY A 273 16.14 2.78 26.08
CA GLY A 273 17.45 2.42 25.58
C GLY A 273 17.59 2.65 24.07
N ASP A 274 18.74 2.26 23.53
CA ASP A 274 19.13 2.44 22.13
C ASP A 274 19.10 3.91 21.67
N LEU A 275 19.14 4.86 22.62
CA LEU A 275 19.01 6.31 22.35
C LEU A 275 20.17 6.85 21.52
N GLU A 276 21.31 6.14 21.44
CA GLU A 276 22.41 6.55 20.58
C GLU A 276 22.04 6.59 19.09
N PHE A 277 20.96 5.89 18.71
CA PHE A 277 20.40 5.83 17.36
C PHE A 277 19.21 6.80 17.17
N ALA A 278 18.52 7.22 18.22
CA ALA A 278 17.48 8.25 18.17
C ALA A 278 18.07 9.67 18.12
N GLY A 279 19.30 9.86 18.56
CA GLY A 279 19.96 11.15 18.46
C GLY A 279 20.93 11.37 19.59
N ASN A 280 21.91 12.23 19.35
CA ASN A 280 22.82 12.65 20.39
C ASN A 280 22.26 13.83 21.19
N TYR A 281 21.06 13.65 21.75
CA TYR A 281 20.38 14.66 22.57
C TYR A 281 21.35 15.31 23.56
N GLN A 282 21.26 16.64 23.68
CA GLN A 282 22.10 17.43 24.59
C GLN A 282 21.29 18.04 25.73
N TYR A 283 19.99 18.30 25.52
CA TYR A 283 19.16 19.08 26.44
C TYR A 283 17.87 18.37 26.83
N MET A 284 17.33 18.79 27.96
CA MET A 284 16.01 18.44 28.46
C MET A 284 15.18 19.69 28.70
N MET A 285 13.88 19.61 28.41
CA MET A 285 12.88 20.58 28.85
C MET A 285 11.98 19.93 29.91
N ILE A 286 11.91 20.54 31.08
CA ILE A 286 11.20 20.02 32.25
C ILE A 286 10.21 21.07 32.78
N PRO A 287 8.89 20.80 32.82
CA PRO A 287 7.93 21.69 33.44
C PRO A 287 8.09 21.69 34.96
N ARG A 288 8.16 22.86 35.58
CA ARG A 288 8.32 23.06 37.02
C ARG A 288 7.02 23.51 37.69
N LYS A 289 6.94 23.31 39.02
CA LYS A 289 5.72 23.57 39.82
C LYS A 289 5.34 25.06 39.90
N ASP A 290 6.30 25.94 39.68
CA ASP A 290 6.13 27.40 39.68
C ASP A 290 5.59 27.94 38.34
N GLY A 291 5.20 27.06 37.41
CA GLY A 291 4.67 27.47 36.10
C GLY A 291 5.74 27.82 35.08
N THR A 292 7.00 27.45 35.32
CA THR A 292 8.10 27.64 34.38
C THR A 292 8.49 26.35 33.66
N LEU A 293 9.26 26.50 32.57
CA LEU A 293 9.95 25.41 31.89
C LEU A 293 11.45 25.59 32.10
N GLU A 294 12.10 24.57 32.67
CA GLU A 294 13.55 24.50 32.78
C GLU A 294 14.13 23.84 31.53
N ILE A 295 15.09 24.52 30.90
CA ILE A 295 15.92 24.01 29.81
C ILE A 295 17.32 23.79 30.36
N SER A 296 17.76 22.53 30.40
CA SER A 296 19.05 22.19 30.98
C SER A 296 19.82 21.18 30.14
N THR A 297 21.15 21.29 30.16
CA THR A 297 22.04 20.25 29.65
C THR A 297 21.81 18.95 30.42
N LEU A 298 21.72 17.82 29.71
CA LEU A 298 21.38 16.51 30.28
C LEU A 298 22.20 16.14 31.52
N LYS A 299 23.52 16.38 31.47
CA LYS A 299 24.46 16.05 32.55
C LYS A 299 24.29 16.91 33.80
N ASP A 300 23.62 18.06 33.68
CA ASP A 300 23.49 19.05 34.75
C ASP A 300 22.13 18.99 35.48
N VAL A 301 21.22 18.10 35.07
CA VAL A 301 19.91 17.95 35.72
C VAL A 301 20.07 17.34 37.12
N ARG A 302 19.86 18.17 38.15
CA ARG A 302 20.06 17.77 39.56
C ARG A 302 18.81 17.19 40.25
N ALA A 303 17.61 17.57 39.81
CA ALA A 303 16.35 17.12 40.41
C ALA A 303 15.21 17.02 39.39
N LEU A 304 14.46 15.91 39.41
CA LEU A 304 13.37 15.63 38.47
C LEU A 304 11.98 16.00 39.00
N THR A 305 11.84 16.90 39.97
CA THR A 305 10.49 17.28 40.45
C THR A 305 9.75 18.05 39.35
N MET A 306 8.64 17.49 38.84
CA MET A 306 7.90 18.04 37.71
C MET A 306 6.59 18.70 38.15
N GLY A 307 6.24 19.82 37.50
CA GLY A 307 4.97 20.51 37.69
C GLY A 307 3.85 20.03 36.78
N LYS A 308 4.18 19.34 35.69
CA LYS A 308 3.25 18.71 34.74
C LYS A 308 3.78 17.33 34.36
N ASN A 309 2.97 16.53 33.70
CA ASN A 309 3.22 15.12 33.44
C ASN A 309 4.17 14.81 32.27
N PHE A 310 4.90 15.78 31.72
CA PHE A 310 5.72 15.58 30.53
C PHE A 310 7.17 16.01 30.67
N LEU A 311 8.03 15.47 29.82
CA LEU A 311 9.44 15.83 29.65
C LEU A 311 9.79 15.72 28.17
N LEU A 312 10.64 16.63 27.66
CA LEU A 312 11.11 16.58 26.27
C LEU A 312 12.64 16.48 26.20
N LEU A 313 13.16 15.54 25.41
CA LEU A 313 14.57 15.48 25.01
C LEU A 313 14.74 16.16 23.64
N PHE A 314 15.77 16.99 23.47
CA PHE A 314 16.04 17.68 22.20
C PHE A 314 17.50 18.16 22.11
N GLY A 315 17.86 18.76 20.97
CA GLY A 315 19.16 19.41 20.78
C GLY A 315 20.25 18.43 20.37
N CYS A 316 20.07 17.77 19.25
CA CYS A 316 21.10 16.95 18.62
C CYS A 316 22.15 17.84 17.95
N THR A 317 23.41 17.39 17.89
CA THR A 317 24.47 18.12 17.16
C THR A 317 24.60 17.68 15.71
N GLU A 318 23.77 16.75 15.27
CA GLU A 318 23.74 16.18 13.93
C GLU A 318 22.30 16.11 13.42
N PHE A 319 22.11 16.13 12.10
CA PHE A 319 20.80 15.93 11.50
C PHE A 319 20.36 14.46 11.61
N PRO A 320 19.07 14.15 11.82
CA PRO A 320 18.02 15.06 12.22
C PRO A 320 18.02 15.23 13.74
N ASP A 321 17.57 16.40 14.20
CA ASP A 321 17.19 16.62 15.58
C ASP A 321 15.69 16.34 15.73
N LEU A 322 15.33 15.16 16.25
CA LEU A 322 13.95 14.77 16.46
C LEU A 322 13.61 14.76 17.95
N PRO A 323 12.86 15.76 18.45
CA PRO A 323 12.51 15.82 19.87
C PRO A 323 11.71 14.59 20.34
N LEU A 324 12.07 14.03 21.50
CA LEU A 324 11.38 12.87 22.09
C LEU A 324 10.59 13.29 23.34
N LEU A 325 9.26 13.27 23.24
CA LEU A 325 8.32 13.56 24.32
C LEU A 325 8.06 12.31 25.14
N LEU A 326 8.18 12.45 26.46
CA LEU A 326 7.88 11.44 27.48
C LEU A 326 6.74 11.95 28.35
N VAL A 327 5.64 11.20 28.42
CA VAL A 327 4.45 11.51 29.23
C VAL A 327 4.28 10.44 30.29
N PHE A 328 4.21 10.86 31.54
CA PHE A 328 4.24 10.00 32.70
C PHE A 328 2.86 9.86 33.33
N GLN A 329 2.55 8.66 33.83
CA GLN A 329 1.40 8.47 34.72
C GLN A 329 1.69 8.91 36.16
N LYS A 330 2.94 8.74 36.61
CA LYS A 330 3.38 9.02 37.98
C LYS A 330 4.65 9.83 37.98
N GLN A 331 4.86 10.64 39.02
CA GLN A 331 6.10 11.37 39.24
C GLN A 331 7.27 10.39 39.41
N PRO A 332 8.28 10.40 38.52
CA PRO A 332 9.44 9.55 38.69
C PRO A 332 10.19 9.95 39.96
N ARG A 333 10.65 8.95 40.72
CA ARG A 333 11.44 9.17 41.95
C ARG A 333 12.91 9.45 41.64
N ASN A 334 13.43 8.81 40.61
CA ASN A 334 14.81 8.89 40.20
C ASN A 334 14.92 8.80 38.67
N MET A 335 15.99 9.37 38.13
CA MET A 335 16.37 9.29 36.73
C MET A 335 17.86 9.01 36.63
N ARG A 336 18.23 7.96 35.89
CA ARG A 336 19.63 7.63 35.62
C ARG A 336 19.90 7.73 34.12
N LEU A 337 20.93 8.49 33.77
CA LEU A 337 21.43 8.61 32.39
C LEU A 337 22.61 7.65 32.19
N GLU A 338 22.61 6.91 31.08
CA GLU A 338 23.71 6.06 30.63
C GLU A 338 24.29 6.65 29.35
N PHE A 339 25.58 6.93 29.33
CA PHE A 339 26.29 7.43 28.15
C PHE A 339 27.29 6.38 27.67
N ARG A 340 27.48 6.27 26.34
CA ARG A 340 28.55 5.45 25.77
C ARG A 340 29.90 6.08 26.12
N PRO A 341 30.81 5.35 26.79
CA PRO A 341 32.11 5.90 27.21
C PRO A 341 32.93 6.47 26.05
N ASP A 342 32.83 5.85 24.89
CA ASP A 342 33.68 6.15 23.74
C ASP A 342 33.18 7.30 22.86
N SER A 343 31.86 7.40 22.71
CA SER A 343 31.25 8.40 21.83
C SER A 343 30.58 9.54 22.58
N GLY A 344 30.37 9.43 23.89
CA GLY A 344 29.63 10.41 24.67
C GLY A 344 28.13 10.49 24.33
N ARG A 345 27.61 9.59 23.47
CA ARG A 345 26.18 9.52 23.13
C ARG A 345 25.37 9.01 24.31
N LEU A 346 24.22 9.61 24.57
CA LEU A 346 23.21 9.06 25.48
C LEU A 346 22.74 7.72 24.92
N SER A 347 22.96 6.62 25.64
CA SER A 347 22.49 5.29 25.24
C SER A 347 21.19 4.90 25.93
N ALA A 348 20.96 5.38 27.16
CA ALA A 348 19.71 5.12 27.85
C ALA A 348 19.34 6.09 28.96
N ILE A 349 18.05 6.11 29.28
CA ILE A 349 17.48 6.73 30.47
C ILE A 349 16.67 5.68 31.23
N GLU A 350 16.83 5.63 32.55
CA GLU A 350 16.04 4.79 33.44
C GLU A 350 15.27 5.63 34.46
N PHE A 351 13.99 5.31 34.65
CA PHE A 351 13.09 5.94 35.60
C PHE A 351 12.58 4.93 36.63
N GLU A 352 12.56 5.32 37.89
CA GLU A 352 11.92 4.57 38.98
C GLU A 352 10.54 5.14 39.31
N ASN A 353 9.62 4.29 39.78
CA ASN A 353 8.21 4.63 40.03
C ASN A 353 7.45 5.05 38.76
N CYS A 354 7.75 4.40 37.65
CA CYS A 354 7.17 4.66 36.33
C CYS A 354 6.56 3.36 35.73
N PRO A 355 5.40 2.90 36.22
CA PRO A 355 4.76 1.69 35.70
C PRO A 355 4.14 1.87 34.31
N LEU A 356 3.86 3.12 33.91
CA LEU A 356 3.32 3.48 32.60
C LEU A 356 4.04 4.74 32.10
N LEU A 357 4.58 4.66 30.89
CA LEU A 357 5.17 5.76 30.14
C LEU A 357 4.55 5.81 28.76
N ILE A 358 4.26 7.00 28.25
CA ILE A 358 3.90 7.20 26.85
C ILE A 358 5.02 7.97 26.16
N SER A 359 5.58 7.42 25.08
CA SER A 359 6.60 8.10 24.27
C SER A 359 6.02 8.51 22.92
N ALA A 360 6.42 9.70 22.43
CA ALA A 360 6.00 10.23 21.14
C ALA A 360 7.05 11.21 20.58
N THR A 361 7.06 11.44 19.26
CA THR A 361 7.79 12.57 18.66
C THR A 361 6.78 13.65 18.30
N PRO A 362 6.66 14.75 19.07
CA PRO A 362 5.49 15.64 19.04
C PRO A 362 5.33 16.46 17.75
N PHE A 363 6.29 16.39 16.84
CA PHE A 363 6.32 17.06 15.53
C PHE A 363 6.13 16.09 14.35
N GLY A 364 5.86 14.81 14.61
CA GLY A 364 5.54 13.81 13.59
C GLY A 364 6.66 13.62 12.57
N PHE A 365 6.36 13.94 11.30
CA PHE A 365 7.26 13.80 10.16
C PHE A 365 8.28 14.93 9.99
N GLU A 366 8.15 16.03 10.74
CA GLU A 366 9.10 17.14 10.65
C GLU A 366 10.51 16.69 11.08
N SER A 367 11.52 17.09 10.30
CA SER A 367 12.92 16.75 10.55
C SER A 367 13.73 18.03 10.70
N PHE A 368 14.19 18.32 11.92
CA PHE A 368 14.90 19.57 12.19
C PHE A 368 16.41 19.44 11.98
N LYS A 369 17.03 20.55 11.59
CA LYS A 369 18.47 20.76 11.79
C LYS A 369 18.76 20.83 13.30
N PRO A 370 20.02 20.63 13.74
CA PRO A 370 20.43 20.82 15.13
C PRO A 370 19.79 22.03 15.81
N ILE A 371 18.96 21.78 16.82
CA ILE A 371 18.20 22.81 17.54
C ILE A 371 19.07 23.39 18.66
N ARG A 372 19.07 24.72 18.77
CA ARG A 372 19.79 25.40 19.83
C ARG A 372 18.96 25.52 21.10
N PRO A 373 19.57 25.49 22.30
CA PRO A 373 18.85 25.60 23.56
C PRO A 373 18.35 27.03 23.87
N ASP A 374 18.75 28.02 23.07
CA ASP A 374 18.34 29.42 23.14
C ASP A 374 17.34 29.84 22.04
N ASP A 375 16.88 28.89 21.21
CA ASP A 375 15.89 29.14 20.16
C ASP A 375 14.49 29.34 20.76
N ALA A 376 14.15 30.60 21.05
CA ALA A 376 12.89 30.97 21.69
C ALA A 376 11.65 30.55 20.88
N ASP A 377 11.70 30.57 19.55
CA ASP A 377 10.56 30.20 18.71
C ASP A 377 10.33 28.69 18.72
N PHE A 378 11.39 27.90 18.64
CA PHE A 378 11.30 26.45 18.81
C PHE A 378 10.79 26.10 20.22
N LEU A 379 11.39 26.66 21.27
CA LEU A 379 11.04 26.31 22.66
C LEU A 379 9.57 26.60 22.97
N ARG A 380 9.04 27.73 22.51
CA ARG A 380 7.61 28.06 22.65
C ARG A 380 6.74 27.03 21.94
N LYS A 381 7.01 26.74 20.65
CA LYS A 381 6.25 25.76 19.87
C LYS A 381 6.33 24.36 20.47
N ALA A 382 7.51 23.94 20.90
CA ALA A 382 7.73 22.64 21.54
C ALA A 382 6.92 22.52 22.84
N ALA A 383 6.89 23.57 23.67
CA ALA A 383 6.07 23.60 24.87
C ALA A 383 4.57 23.47 24.57
N GLU A 384 4.05 24.23 23.60
CA GLU A 384 2.65 24.15 23.17
C GLU A 384 2.28 22.75 22.67
N ARG A 385 3.15 22.13 21.87
CA ARG A 385 2.98 20.74 21.37
C ARG A 385 2.99 19.72 22.50
N CYS A 386 3.93 19.85 23.44
CA CYS A 386 4.03 18.93 24.58
C CYS A 386 2.80 19.05 25.48
N LEU A 387 2.31 20.25 25.74
CA LEU A 387 1.10 20.47 26.53
C LEU A 387 -0.13 19.85 25.85
N PHE A 388 -0.29 20.03 24.54
CA PHE A 388 -1.37 19.40 23.78
C PHE A 388 -1.31 17.87 23.84
N TRP A 389 -0.17 17.29 23.43
CA TRP A 389 -0.01 15.85 23.35
C TRP A 389 -0.01 15.17 24.71
N SER A 390 0.54 15.80 25.75
CA SER A 390 0.50 15.24 27.12
C SER A 390 -0.91 15.05 27.67
N ARG A 391 -1.90 15.80 27.16
CA ARG A 391 -3.32 15.61 27.48
C ARG A 391 -3.98 14.61 26.54
N ALA A 392 -3.73 14.73 25.24
CA ALA A 392 -4.32 13.85 24.23
C ALA A 392 -3.90 12.38 24.43
N LEU A 393 -2.64 12.15 24.80
CA LEU A 393 -2.10 10.82 25.04
C LEU A 393 -2.70 10.14 26.29
N LEU A 394 -3.29 10.90 27.22
CA LEU A 394 -4.04 10.33 28.35
C LEU A 394 -5.45 9.85 27.96
N ALA A 395 -5.98 10.30 26.82
CA ALA A 395 -7.18 9.73 26.20
C ALA A 395 -6.76 8.99 24.93
N PHE A 396 -6.23 7.77 25.11
CA PHE A 396 -5.59 7.05 24.01
C PHE A 396 -6.62 6.32 23.13
N PRO A 397 -6.72 6.61 21.82
CA PRO A 397 -7.74 6.02 20.95
C PRO A 397 -7.46 4.55 20.69
N VAL A 398 -8.43 3.67 21.03
CA VAL A 398 -8.30 2.21 20.90
C VAL A 398 -9.31 1.60 19.93
N ARG A 399 -10.32 2.35 19.48
CA ARG A 399 -11.30 1.90 18.49
C ARG A 399 -11.90 3.10 17.74
N CYS A 400 -12.23 2.90 16.47
CA CYS A 400 -13.03 3.80 15.66
C CYS A 400 -14.22 3.00 15.11
N GLU A 401 -15.43 3.53 15.19
CA GLU A 401 -16.63 2.95 14.61
C GLU A 401 -17.14 3.90 13.54
N GLU A 402 -17.20 3.43 12.30
CA GLU A 402 -17.67 4.22 11.18
C GLU A 402 -19.12 3.90 10.84
N TYR A 403 -19.88 4.95 10.52
CA TYR A 403 -21.26 4.87 10.06
C TYR A 403 -21.36 5.68 8.77
N PHE A 404 -22.00 5.14 7.74
CA PHE A 404 -22.09 5.80 6.44
C PHE A 404 -23.52 5.97 5.96
N ARG A 405 -23.73 6.98 5.12
CA ARG A 405 -24.98 7.22 4.38
C ARG A 405 -24.65 7.69 2.98
N ASN A 406 -25.27 7.08 1.99
CA ASN A 406 -25.09 7.42 0.58
C ASN A 406 -26.13 8.45 0.14
N ASP A 407 -25.67 9.56 -0.42
CA ASP A 407 -26.50 10.57 -1.08
C ASP A 407 -26.55 10.27 -2.57
N LEU A 408 -27.72 9.85 -3.06
CA LEU A 408 -27.95 9.49 -4.46
C LEU A 408 -27.94 10.68 -5.41
N GLU A 409 -28.46 11.81 -4.96
CA GLU A 409 -28.58 13.01 -5.78
C GLU A 409 -27.22 13.66 -5.97
N ARG A 410 -26.46 13.80 -4.87
CA ARG A 410 -25.12 14.37 -4.92
C ARG A 410 -24.05 13.35 -5.35
N LYS A 411 -24.34 12.05 -5.31
CA LYS A 411 -23.37 10.96 -5.54
C LYS A 411 -22.17 11.01 -4.58
N HIS A 412 -22.48 11.09 -3.28
CA HIS A 412 -21.46 11.14 -2.22
C HIS A 412 -21.76 10.11 -1.13
N ALA A 413 -20.71 9.70 -0.41
CA ALA A 413 -20.80 8.95 0.83
C ALA A 413 -20.50 9.88 2.01
N SER A 414 -21.47 10.10 2.89
CA SER A 414 -21.29 10.79 4.17
C SER A 414 -20.85 9.79 5.23
N ILE A 415 -19.77 10.06 5.94
CA ILE A 415 -19.18 9.14 6.93
C ILE A 415 -19.06 9.86 8.27
N ILE A 416 -19.50 9.18 9.33
CA ILE A 416 -19.33 9.59 10.73
C ILE A 416 -18.40 8.59 11.40
N GLN A 417 -17.41 9.09 12.14
CA GLN A 417 -16.50 8.29 12.95
C GLN A 417 -16.79 8.53 14.43
N LYS A 418 -16.87 7.44 15.20
CA LYS A 418 -17.00 7.47 16.67
C LYS A 418 -15.82 6.73 17.29
N PHE A 419 -15.02 7.46 18.06
CA PHE A 419 -13.83 6.94 18.71
C PHE A 419 -14.14 6.45 20.13
N ARG A 420 -13.40 5.44 20.57
CA ARG A 420 -13.37 4.99 21.97
C ARG A 420 -11.94 5.10 22.49
N TYR A 421 -11.81 5.54 23.73
CA TYR A 421 -10.53 5.83 24.35
C TYR A 421 -10.26 4.95 25.58
N ARG A 422 -8.99 4.62 25.77
CA ARG A 422 -8.45 4.24 27.07
C ARG A 422 -8.05 5.52 27.80
N VAL A 423 -8.80 5.87 28.85
CA VAL A 423 -8.51 7.05 29.66
C VAL A 423 -7.55 6.69 30.79
N ILE A 424 -6.45 7.42 30.88
CA ILE A 424 -5.39 7.26 31.88
C ILE A 424 -5.46 8.44 32.84
N ARG A 425 -5.50 8.14 34.14
CA ARG A 425 -5.38 9.14 35.21
C ARG A 425 -3.92 9.22 35.64
N ASP A 426 -3.39 10.44 35.68
CA ASP A 426 -2.03 10.71 36.14
C ASP A 426 -2.00 11.37 37.52
N GLU A 427 -0.79 11.49 38.11
CA GLU A 427 -0.58 12.07 39.44
C GLU A 427 -0.77 13.61 39.48
N TRP A 428 -0.66 14.27 38.32
CA TRP A 428 -0.83 15.72 38.19
C TRP A 428 -2.30 16.14 38.04
N ASN A 429 -3.24 15.18 37.94
CA ASN A 429 -4.65 15.42 37.61
C ASN A 429 -4.83 16.17 36.28
N THR A 430 -3.98 15.87 35.31
CA THR A 430 -4.08 16.41 33.96
C THR A 430 -5.39 15.98 33.34
N VAL A 431 -6.19 16.93 32.82
CA VAL A 431 -7.46 16.63 32.15
C VAL A 431 -7.19 15.97 30.79
N PRO A 432 -7.56 14.69 30.59
CA PRO A 432 -7.39 14.01 29.31
C PRO A 432 -8.16 14.72 28.18
N LEU A 433 -7.59 14.72 26.97
CA LEU A 433 -8.17 15.39 25.80
C LEU A 433 -8.55 14.37 24.73
N GLU A 434 -9.84 14.11 24.56
CA GLU A 434 -10.32 13.27 23.45
C GLU A 434 -10.16 14.02 22.12
N LEU A 435 -9.58 13.35 21.14
CA LEU A 435 -9.41 13.84 19.77
C LEU A 435 -10.03 12.85 18.80
N ALA A 436 -10.89 13.33 17.91
CA ALA A 436 -11.45 12.56 16.81
C ALA A 436 -10.73 12.94 15.51
N PRO A 437 -9.55 12.34 15.24
CA PRO A 437 -8.81 12.61 14.01
C PRO A 437 -9.58 12.08 12.81
N LEU A 438 -9.22 12.60 11.64
CA LEU A 438 -9.61 12.07 10.35
C LEU A 438 -8.45 11.26 9.75
N PRO A 439 -8.73 10.28 8.87
CA PRO A 439 -7.70 9.60 8.10
C PRO A 439 -6.76 10.60 7.40
N PRO A 440 -5.44 10.62 7.69
CA PRO A 440 -4.54 11.64 7.16
C PRO A 440 -4.49 11.72 5.64
N VAL A 441 -4.75 10.61 4.93
CA VAL A 441 -4.75 10.62 3.45
C VAL A 441 -5.80 11.56 2.86
N LEU A 442 -6.87 11.87 3.60
CA LEU A 442 -7.86 12.86 3.19
C LEU A 442 -7.16 14.18 2.88
N SER A 443 -6.27 14.62 3.77
CA SER A 443 -5.55 15.90 3.66
C SER A 443 -4.73 16.07 2.39
N ILE A 444 -4.33 14.96 1.75
CA ILE A 444 -3.52 14.95 0.53
C ILE A 444 -4.28 14.42 -0.69
N SER A 445 -5.48 13.86 -0.51
CA SER A 445 -6.35 13.44 -1.62
C SER A 445 -6.96 14.64 -2.37
N GLY A 446 -7.29 15.70 -1.62
CA GLY A 446 -8.07 16.84 -2.08
C GLY A 446 -9.47 16.49 -2.59
N LEU A 447 -10.04 15.37 -2.13
CA LEU A 447 -11.42 14.96 -2.42
C LEU A 447 -12.42 15.30 -1.30
N TYR A 448 -11.95 15.88 -0.20
CA TYR A 448 -12.76 16.18 0.98
C TYR A 448 -12.77 17.69 1.25
N ASP A 449 -13.87 18.18 1.81
CA ASP A 449 -14.05 19.59 2.21
C ASP A 449 -13.97 19.71 3.73
N THR A 450 -13.20 20.68 4.22
CA THR A 450 -12.82 20.86 5.63
C THR A 450 -13.51 22.04 6.28
N GLN A 451 -14.84 22.09 6.22
CA GLN A 451 -15.55 23.09 7.00
C GLN A 451 -15.62 22.62 8.47
N LYS A 452 -14.75 23.18 9.33
CA LYS A 452 -14.68 23.02 10.81
C LYS A 452 -13.75 21.92 11.35
N GLU A 453 -12.62 21.67 10.70
CA GLU A 453 -11.56 20.80 11.25
C GLU A 453 -10.43 21.61 11.87
N MET A 454 -9.85 21.10 12.94
CA MET A 454 -8.62 21.61 13.55
C MET A 454 -7.42 20.85 13.00
N ASP A 455 -6.39 21.57 12.59
CA ASP A 455 -5.07 20.99 12.32
C ASP A 455 -4.39 20.68 13.66
N PHE A 456 -4.06 19.41 13.92
CA PHE A 456 -3.31 19.02 15.11
C PHE A 456 -1.81 19.34 14.97
N HIS A 457 -1.45 19.95 13.84
CA HIS A 457 -0.14 20.10 13.23
C HIS A 457 0.83 18.97 13.57
N PHE A 458 0.42 17.81 13.10
CA PHE A 458 1.18 16.60 13.19
C PHE A 458 1.22 16.00 11.79
N PRO A 459 2.23 16.35 10.97
CA PRO A 459 2.40 15.70 9.68
C PRO A 459 2.75 14.23 9.92
N THR A 460 2.13 13.35 9.13
CA THR A 460 2.32 11.90 9.18
C THR A 460 2.88 11.40 7.86
N LYS A 461 3.22 10.11 7.78
CA LYS A 461 3.55 9.44 6.51
C LYS A 461 2.36 9.28 5.57
N HIS A 462 1.16 9.62 6.01
CA HIS A 462 -0.07 9.47 5.25
C HIS A 462 -0.75 10.81 4.93
N GLY A 463 -0.20 11.94 5.36
CA GLY A 463 -0.80 13.28 5.25
C GLY A 463 -0.83 14.01 6.60
N HIS A 464 -1.45 15.19 6.66
CA HIS A 464 -1.62 15.92 7.91
C HIS A 464 -2.70 15.27 8.78
N LEU A 465 -2.43 15.15 10.08
CA LEU A 465 -3.45 14.72 11.04
C LEU A 465 -4.34 15.91 11.42
N THR A 466 -5.51 15.98 10.80
CA THR A 466 -6.58 16.93 11.14
C THR A 466 -7.71 16.23 11.88
N GLY A 467 -8.59 16.98 12.54
CA GLY A 467 -9.75 16.38 13.21
C GLY A 467 -10.54 17.35 14.06
N ARG A 468 -11.22 16.83 15.08
CA ARG A 468 -11.99 17.62 16.05
C ARG A 468 -11.64 17.25 17.48
N ILE A 469 -11.88 18.19 18.40
CA ILE A 469 -11.93 17.88 19.83
C ILE A 469 -13.18 17.06 20.13
N GLY A 470 -13.05 16.06 20.99
CA GLY A 470 -14.12 15.12 21.34
C GLY A 470 -13.91 13.75 20.72
N ASN A 471 -14.96 12.94 20.71
CA ASN A 471 -14.91 11.55 20.29
C ASN A 471 -15.52 11.28 18.90
N THR A 472 -16.00 12.32 18.20
CA THR A 472 -16.66 12.14 16.90
C THR A 472 -16.16 13.11 15.84
N SER A 473 -15.97 12.60 14.64
CA SER A 473 -15.64 13.37 13.44
C SER A 473 -16.51 12.91 12.27
N SER A 474 -16.55 13.70 11.19
CA SER A 474 -17.33 13.35 10.00
C SER A 474 -16.71 13.94 8.76
N TYR A 475 -16.80 13.22 7.65
CA TYR A 475 -16.31 13.68 6.35
C TYR A 475 -17.20 13.13 5.22
N VAL A 476 -17.07 13.71 4.04
CA VAL A 476 -17.85 13.33 2.86
C VAL A 476 -16.88 13.04 1.71
N LEU A 477 -17.13 11.95 0.98
CA LEU A 477 -16.34 11.55 -0.19
C LEU A 477 -17.22 11.42 -1.43
N PRO A 478 -16.76 11.87 -2.61
CA PRO A 478 -17.46 11.61 -3.86
C PRO A 478 -17.44 10.12 -4.18
N TRP A 479 -18.46 9.63 -4.89
CA TRP A 479 -18.45 8.27 -5.39
C TRP A 479 -17.37 8.06 -6.45
N MET A 480 -16.82 6.85 -6.45
CA MET A 480 -15.92 6.39 -7.49
C MET A 480 -16.69 6.26 -8.82
N PRO A 481 -16.17 6.76 -9.95
CA PRO A 481 -16.71 6.42 -11.26
C PRO A 481 -16.58 4.91 -11.51
N THR A 482 -17.71 4.26 -11.83
CA THR A 482 -17.76 2.79 -12.01
C THR A 482 -18.25 2.34 -13.39
N ALA A 483 -18.75 3.26 -14.22
CA ALA A 483 -19.34 2.93 -15.51
C ALA A 483 -18.25 2.63 -16.56
N ARG A 484 -18.33 1.44 -17.16
CA ARG A 484 -17.45 1.04 -18.26
C ARG A 484 -17.97 1.61 -19.58
N LYS A 485 -17.11 2.24 -20.38
CA LYS A 485 -17.49 2.80 -21.69
C LYS A 485 -17.23 1.81 -22.82
N PHE A 486 -18.30 1.33 -23.46
CA PHE A 486 -18.24 0.48 -24.66
C PHE A 486 -18.55 1.31 -25.91
N PRO A 487 -17.59 1.45 -26.83
CA PRO A 487 -17.77 2.25 -28.04
C PRO A 487 -18.75 1.59 -29.02
N LEU A 488 -19.45 2.43 -29.78
CA LEU A 488 -20.30 2.02 -30.91
C LEU A 488 -19.45 1.93 -32.19
N CYS A 489 -19.83 1.06 -33.12
CA CYS A 489 -19.12 0.96 -34.39
C CYS A 489 -19.58 2.06 -35.37
N SER A 490 -18.70 3.02 -35.69
CA SER A 490 -18.96 4.04 -36.72
C SER A 490 -19.06 3.43 -38.13
N GLU A 491 -20.01 3.90 -38.94
CA GLU A 491 -20.05 3.60 -40.37
C GLU A 491 -18.84 4.21 -41.10
N GLY A 492 -18.24 3.48 -42.06
CA GLY A 492 -17.07 3.92 -42.83
C GLY A 492 -15.72 3.86 -42.09
N ARG A 493 -15.59 4.45 -40.89
CA ARG A 493 -14.34 4.33 -40.09
C ARG A 493 -14.23 2.98 -39.38
N GLY A 494 -15.36 2.41 -38.96
CA GLY A 494 -15.45 1.10 -38.32
C GLY A 494 -14.84 -0.05 -39.10
N SER A 495 -14.78 0.04 -40.44
CA SER A 495 -14.19 -1.00 -41.28
C SER A 495 -12.67 -1.11 -41.15
N GLU A 496 -11.96 -0.02 -40.82
CA GLU A 496 -10.48 0.00 -40.73
C GLU A 496 -10.00 -0.88 -39.56
N TRP A 497 -10.46 -0.60 -38.34
CA TRP A 497 -10.06 -1.41 -37.18
C TRP A 497 -10.77 -2.76 -37.10
N LYS A 498 -11.97 -2.93 -37.67
CA LYS A 498 -12.55 -4.29 -37.86
C LYS A 498 -11.59 -5.15 -38.69
N ALA A 499 -10.99 -4.60 -39.75
CA ALA A 499 -9.99 -5.32 -40.53
C ALA A 499 -8.70 -5.60 -39.74
N LEU A 500 -8.24 -4.64 -38.92
CA LEU A 500 -7.09 -4.84 -38.01
C LEU A 500 -7.34 -5.97 -37.00
N LEU A 501 -8.55 -6.03 -36.41
CA LEU A 501 -8.92 -7.04 -35.42
C LEU A 501 -9.01 -8.43 -36.01
N LYS A 502 -9.59 -8.59 -37.20
CA LYS A 502 -9.70 -9.89 -37.88
C LYS A 502 -8.33 -10.54 -38.09
N LYS A 503 -7.29 -9.73 -38.28
CA LYS A 503 -5.92 -10.23 -38.43
C LYS A 503 -5.41 -10.83 -37.11
N GLY A 504 -5.22 -12.15 -37.10
CA GLY A 504 -4.70 -12.90 -35.95
C GLY A 504 -5.73 -13.28 -34.90
N PHE A 505 -7.02 -12.96 -35.08
CA PHE A 505 -8.09 -13.34 -34.15
C PHE A 505 -8.33 -14.85 -34.12
N ARG A 506 -8.37 -15.48 -35.29
CA ARG A 506 -8.56 -16.93 -35.41
C ARG A 506 -7.40 -17.71 -34.77
N SER A 507 -6.16 -17.34 -35.07
CA SER A 507 -4.98 -17.98 -34.47
C SER A 507 -4.92 -17.78 -32.96
N TYR A 508 -5.33 -16.60 -32.47
CA TYR A 508 -5.52 -16.36 -31.04
C TYR A 508 -6.52 -17.35 -30.44
N PHE A 509 -7.72 -17.49 -31.02
CA PHE A 509 -8.74 -18.42 -30.53
C PHE A 509 -8.26 -19.88 -30.56
N ASP A 510 -7.68 -20.31 -31.68
CA ASP A 510 -7.14 -21.65 -31.87
C ASP A 510 -6.08 -21.96 -30.80
N PHE A 511 -5.22 -20.98 -30.48
CA PHE A 511 -4.22 -21.10 -29.42
C PHE A 511 -4.86 -21.19 -28.02
N VAL A 512 -5.67 -20.22 -27.59
CA VAL A 512 -6.18 -20.19 -26.20
C VAL A 512 -7.19 -21.31 -25.93
N THR A 513 -7.89 -21.81 -26.94
CA THR A 513 -8.82 -22.95 -26.81
C THR A 513 -8.13 -24.31 -26.94
N SER A 514 -6.84 -24.36 -27.28
CA SER A 514 -6.08 -25.61 -27.29
C SER A 514 -5.71 -26.12 -25.89
N PHE A 515 -5.89 -25.29 -24.86
CA PHE A 515 -5.70 -25.63 -23.47
C PHE A 515 -7.01 -26.13 -22.84
N PRO A 516 -6.98 -27.22 -22.04
CA PRO A 516 -8.17 -27.72 -21.36
C PRO A 516 -8.82 -26.67 -20.46
N GLU A 517 -10.16 -26.68 -20.36
CA GLU A 517 -10.89 -25.81 -19.42
C GLU A 517 -10.52 -26.07 -17.96
N SER A 518 -10.07 -27.29 -17.64
CA SER A 518 -9.62 -27.69 -16.31
C SER A 518 -8.20 -27.24 -16.00
N THR A 519 -7.53 -26.48 -16.88
CA THR A 519 -6.17 -25.96 -16.67
C THR A 519 -6.20 -24.44 -16.60
N GLN A 520 -5.55 -23.87 -15.57
CA GLN A 520 -5.38 -22.42 -15.42
C GLN A 520 -3.89 -22.07 -15.40
N SER A 521 -3.52 -21.02 -16.13
CA SER A 521 -2.14 -20.51 -16.24
C SER A 521 -1.64 -19.82 -14.96
N TYR A 522 -2.57 -19.46 -14.08
CA TYR A 522 -2.32 -18.69 -12.87
C TYR A 522 -3.20 -19.23 -11.74
N PRO A 523 -2.71 -19.25 -10.49
CA PRO A 523 -3.42 -19.86 -9.37
C PRO A 523 -4.44 -18.89 -8.74
N TYR A 524 -5.34 -18.31 -9.55
CA TYR A 524 -6.49 -17.53 -9.07
C TYR A 524 -7.78 -17.79 -9.84
N ALA A 525 -8.93 -17.52 -9.21
CA ALA A 525 -10.25 -17.78 -9.78
C ALA A 525 -10.48 -17.15 -11.16
N GLY A 526 -10.14 -15.87 -11.35
CA GLY A 526 -10.35 -15.17 -12.62
C GLY A 526 -9.51 -15.68 -13.81
N ALA A 527 -8.48 -16.49 -13.59
CA ALA A 527 -7.57 -16.97 -14.65
C ALA A 527 -8.29 -17.75 -15.76
N VAL A 528 -9.39 -18.43 -15.42
CA VAL A 528 -10.18 -19.19 -16.40
C VAL A 528 -10.96 -18.28 -17.34
N LEU A 529 -11.34 -17.08 -16.91
CA LEU A 529 -12.04 -16.06 -17.72
C LEU A 529 -11.07 -15.17 -18.48
N GLU A 530 -9.90 -14.93 -17.90
CA GLU A 530 -8.89 -13.96 -18.33
C GLU A 530 -8.58 -13.93 -19.84
N PRO A 531 -8.37 -15.05 -20.56
CA PRO A 531 -8.10 -15.00 -21.99
C PRO A 531 -9.24 -14.31 -22.76
N PHE A 532 -10.49 -14.58 -22.38
CA PHE A 532 -11.69 -14.18 -23.11
C PHE A 532 -12.26 -12.85 -22.62
N ALA A 533 -12.19 -12.59 -21.31
CA ALA A 533 -12.77 -11.39 -20.72
C ALA A 533 -12.07 -10.12 -21.19
N TRP A 534 -10.80 -10.19 -21.60
CA TRP A 534 -10.11 -9.04 -22.15
C TRP A 534 -10.68 -8.64 -23.51
N THR A 535 -10.85 -9.61 -24.42
CA THR A 535 -11.35 -9.34 -25.78
C THR A 535 -12.81 -8.88 -25.82
N ALA A 536 -13.53 -9.06 -24.71
CA ALA A 536 -14.89 -8.58 -24.49
C ALA A 536 -15.08 -7.09 -24.76
N THR A 537 -14.09 -6.23 -24.50
CA THR A 537 -14.30 -4.77 -24.65
C THR A 537 -14.40 -4.34 -26.11
N LEU A 538 -14.09 -5.24 -27.06
CA LEU A 538 -14.29 -5.08 -28.49
C LEU A 538 -15.43 -5.93 -29.06
N PHE A 539 -16.30 -6.46 -28.21
CA PHE A 539 -17.41 -7.34 -28.62
C PHE A 539 -18.26 -6.76 -29.76
N ASN A 540 -18.52 -5.44 -29.76
CA ASN A 540 -19.31 -4.74 -30.80
C ASN A 540 -18.64 -4.76 -32.20
N PHE A 541 -17.35 -5.08 -32.27
CA PHE A 541 -16.55 -5.09 -33.50
C PHE A 541 -16.27 -6.49 -34.03
N LEU A 542 -16.64 -7.53 -33.27
CA LEU A 542 -16.54 -8.91 -33.70
C LEU A 542 -17.65 -9.25 -34.70
N ASP A 543 -17.33 -10.13 -35.64
CA ASP A 543 -18.33 -10.76 -36.50
C ASP A 543 -19.25 -11.66 -35.67
N ASP A 544 -20.48 -11.89 -36.13
CA ASP A 544 -21.54 -12.57 -35.36
C ASP A 544 -21.11 -13.94 -34.82
N ALA A 545 -20.43 -14.75 -35.63
CA ALA A 545 -19.98 -16.09 -35.23
C ALA A 545 -18.91 -16.04 -34.12
N ASP A 546 -17.97 -15.09 -34.21
CA ASP A 546 -16.92 -14.90 -33.21
C ASP A 546 -17.48 -14.36 -31.90
N ARG A 547 -18.47 -13.47 -32.01
CA ARG A 547 -19.21 -12.90 -30.90
C ARG A 547 -19.99 -13.94 -30.12
N GLU A 548 -20.73 -14.80 -30.83
CA GLU A 548 -21.48 -15.90 -30.24
C GLU A 548 -20.54 -16.88 -29.52
N LYS A 549 -19.46 -17.29 -30.20
CA LYS A 549 -18.42 -18.15 -29.60
C LYS A 549 -17.82 -17.54 -28.33
N LEU A 550 -17.50 -16.25 -28.33
CA LEU A 550 -16.97 -15.55 -27.15
C LEU A 550 -17.98 -15.56 -26.00
N SER A 551 -19.25 -15.24 -26.28
CA SER A 551 -20.32 -15.25 -25.28
C SER A 551 -20.51 -16.64 -24.67
N GLU A 552 -20.55 -17.70 -25.48
CA GLU A 552 -20.69 -19.08 -25.00
C GLU A 552 -19.52 -19.48 -24.08
N LEU A 553 -18.28 -19.20 -24.49
CA LEU A 553 -17.09 -19.50 -23.71
C LEU A 553 -17.09 -18.76 -22.37
N LEU A 554 -17.46 -17.48 -22.36
CA LEU A 554 -17.57 -16.69 -21.13
C LEU A 554 -18.67 -17.23 -20.21
N GLN A 555 -19.85 -17.58 -20.73
CA GLN A 555 -20.93 -18.16 -19.94
C GLN A 555 -20.54 -19.51 -19.32
N GLN A 556 -19.88 -20.38 -20.08
CA GLN A 556 -19.39 -21.67 -19.58
C GLN A 556 -18.39 -21.48 -18.44
N ARG A 557 -17.39 -20.61 -18.65
CA ARG A 557 -16.31 -20.37 -17.69
C ARG A 557 -16.75 -19.57 -16.47
N LEU A 558 -17.77 -18.73 -16.61
CA LEU A 558 -18.38 -18.01 -15.49
C LEU A 558 -18.95 -18.98 -14.45
N ARG A 559 -19.52 -20.12 -14.87
CA ARG A 559 -20.02 -21.16 -13.96
C ARG A 559 -18.89 -21.78 -13.12
N ILE A 560 -17.70 -21.94 -13.71
CA ILE A 560 -16.51 -22.48 -13.03
C ILE A 560 -16.00 -21.49 -11.98
N VAL A 561 -15.90 -20.20 -12.31
CA VAL A 561 -15.47 -19.17 -11.36
C VAL A 561 -16.46 -19.01 -10.20
N CYS A 562 -17.76 -19.09 -10.49
CA CYS A 562 -18.81 -18.91 -9.49
C CYS A 562 -19.15 -20.17 -8.69
N ASP A 563 -18.43 -21.28 -8.90
CA ASP A 563 -18.58 -22.51 -8.12
C ASP A 563 -17.45 -22.60 -7.08
N PRO A 564 -17.78 -22.61 -5.77
CA PRO A 564 -16.75 -22.72 -4.73
C PRO A 564 -15.99 -24.06 -4.82
N GLU A 565 -16.62 -25.14 -5.28
CA GLU A 565 -16.04 -26.49 -5.33
C GLU A 565 -15.23 -26.77 -6.59
N SER A 566 -15.20 -25.81 -7.53
CA SER A 566 -14.46 -25.95 -8.78
C SER A 566 -12.97 -26.10 -8.54
N ARG A 567 -12.39 -27.11 -9.20
CA ARG A 567 -10.97 -27.48 -9.14
C ARG A 567 -10.33 -27.31 -10.51
N TYR A 568 -9.06 -26.95 -10.51
CA TYR A 568 -8.26 -26.84 -11.73
C TYR A 568 -6.86 -27.38 -11.53
N LYS A 569 -6.23 -27.75 -12.65
CA LYS A 569 -4.81 -28.10 -12.75
C LYS A 569 -4.01 -26.82 -12.97
N TYR A 570 -3.12 -26.51 -12.05
CA TYR A 570 -2.13 -25.46 -12.20
C TYR A 570 -0.80 -26.07 -12.63
N PRO A 571 -0.32 -25.78 -13.85
CA PRO A 571 1.04 -26.14 -14.25
C PRO A 571 2.01 -25.24 -13.50
N VAL A 572 2.95 -25.83 -12.75
CA VAL A 572 3.94 -25.08 -11.98
C VAL A 572 5.02 -24.57 -12.93
N ILE A 573 4.77 -23.42 -13.53
CA ILE A 573 5.63 -22.84 -14.56
C ILE A 573 6.83 -22.08 -13.96
N ASP A 574 7.94 -22.08 -14.71
CA ASP A 574 9.08 -21.19 -14.46
C ASP A 574 8.79 -19.79 -15.03
N TRP A 575 8.28 -18.92 -14.14
CA TRP A 575 7.98 -17.53 -14.43
C TRP A 575 9.20 -16.75 -14.92
N GLY A 576 10.39 -17.01 -14.36
CA GLY A 576 11.63 -16.34 -14.74
C GLY A 576 12.05 -16.68 -16.16
N TYR A 577 11.94 -17.96 -16.53
CA TYR A 577 12.14 -18.42 -17.90
C TYR A 577 11.17 -17.72 -18.85
N MET A 578 9.85 -17.77 -18.59
CA MET A 578 8.83 -17.16 -19.46
C MET A 578 9.03 -15.67 -19.67
N MET A 579 9.38 -14.93 -18.61
CA MET A 579 9.68 -13.50 -18.70
C MET A 579 10.93 -13.21 -19.53
N LYS A 580 11.96 -14.05 -19.42
CA LYS A 580 13.25 -13.82 -20.07
C LYS A 580 13.25 -14.22 -21.53
N THR A 581 12.62 -15.35 -21.87
CA THR A 581 12.65 -15.89 -23.23
C THR A 581 11.52 -15.37 -24.10
N MET A 582 10.42 -14.89 -23.49
CA MET A 582 9.24 -14.39 -24.20
C MET A 582 8.83 -15.32 -25.37
N PRO A 583 8.58 -16.62 -25.08
CA PRO A 583 8.35 -17.64 -26.10
C PRO A 583 7.15 -17.31 -26.98
N ASP A 584 7.15 -17.78 -28.23
CA ASP A 584 6.01 -17.65 -29.12
C ASP A 584 4.91 -18.70 -28.83
N ASP A 585 3.85 -18.69 -29.63
CA ASP A 585 2.70 -19.60 -29.46
C ASP A 585 3.12 -21.08 -29.49
N GLN A 586 4.07 -21.46 -30.36
CA GLN A 586 4.53 -22.85 -30.48
C GLN A 586 5.40 -23.24 -29.30
N ASP A 587 6.32 -22.36 -28.89
CA ASP A 587 7.20 -22.59 -27.75
C ASP A 587 6.42 -22.67 -26.43
N VAL A 588 5.38 -21.85 -26.25
CA VAL A 588 4.46 -21.93 -25.09
C VAL A 588 3.73 -23.27 -25.11
N LEU A 589 3.17 -23.69 -26.24
CA LEU A 589 2.49 -24.99 -26.34
C LEU A 589 3.44 -26.16 -26.03
N ALA A 590 4.64 -26.13 -26.59
CA ALA A 590 5.67 -27.13 -26.33
C ALA A 590 6.06 -27.17 -24.85
N TYR A 591 6.22 -25.99 -24.21
CA TYR A 591 6.54 -25.89 -22.80
C TYR A 591 5.48 -26.54 -21.91
N TYR A 592 4.20 -26.22 -22.12
CA TYR A 592 3.09 -26.76 -21.32
C TYR A 592 2.82 -28.24 -21.57
N ARG A 593 3.30 -28.80 -22.69
CA ARG A 593 3.13 -30.22 -23.06
C ARG A 593 4.32 -31.10 -22.67
N ARG A 594 5.33 -30.56 -22.00
CA ARG A 594 6.48 -31.33 -21.51
C ARG A 594 6.01 -32.46 -20.58
N PRO A 595 6.44 -33.72 -20.78
CA PRO A 595 6.08 -34.84 -19.91
C PRO A 595 6.42 -34.61 -18.43
N GLU A 596 7.47 -33.84 -18.16
CA GLU A 596 7.96 -33.50 -16.83
C GLU A 596 7.24 -32.30 -16.17
N MET A 597 6.24 -31.69 -16.83
CA MET A 597 5.51 -30.55 -16.28
C MET A 597 4.74 -30.95 -15.01
N ASN A 598 5.17 -30.39 -13.87
CA ASN A 598 4.48 -30.60 -12.61
C ASN A 598 3.13 -29.88 -12.58
N HIS A 599 2.10 -30.53 -12.05
CA HIS A 599 0.77 -29.96 -11.92
C HIS A 599 0.26 -30.11 -10.48
N LEU A 600 -0.31 -29.03 -9.96
CA LEU A 600 -1.06 -29.04 -8.69
C LEU A 600 -2.56 -28.99 -8.97
N VAL A 601 -3.36 -29.65 -8.14
CA VAL A 601 -4.82 -29.52 -8.17
C VAL A 601 -5.23 -28.50 -7.13
N LEU A 602 -5.76 -27.38 -7.58
CA LEU A 602 -6.11 -26.22 -6.76
C LEU A 602 -7.61 -25.92 -6.85
N TRP A 603 -8.08 -25.02 -5.99
CA TRP A 603 -9.45 -24.53 -5.93
C TRP A 603 -9.52 -23.05 -6.30
N ASN A 604 -10.66 -22.60 -6.84
CA ASN A 604 -10.85 -21.18 -7.13
C ASN A 604 -10.94 -20.33 -5.86
N TRP A 605 -11.45 -20.90 -4.77
CA TRP A 605 -11.73 -20.18 -3.54
C TRP A 605 -11.20 -20.93 -2.32
N TYR A 606 -10.51 -20.18 -1.46
CA TYR A 606 -9.96 -20.65 -0.20
C TYR A 606 -10.47 -19.80 0.95
N GLU A 607 -10.55 -20.39 2.15
CA GLU A 607 -10.85 -19.67 3.39
C GLU A 607 -9.57 -19.46 4.19
N ARG A 608 -9.44 -18.26 4.75
CA ARG A 608 -8.40 -17.85 5.68
C ARG A 608 -9.05 -17.46 7.00
N VAL A 609 -8.34 -17.68 8.10
CA VAL A 609 -8.76 -17.22 9.44
C VAL A 609 -7.62 -16.43 10.04
N GLU A 610 -7.87 -15.15 10.31
CA GLU A 610 -6.86 -14.28 10.91
C GLU A 610 -6.58 -14.72 12.38
N PRO A 611 -5.31 -14.91 12.78
CA PRO A 611 -4.98 -15.59 14.03
C PRO A 611 -5.37 -14.84 15.31
N PHE A 612 -5.47 -13.50 15.32
CA PHE A 612 -5.70 -12.72 16.53
C PHE A 612 -7.18 -12.40 16.78
N THR A 613 -7.88 -11.90 15.76
CA THR A 613 -9.31 -11.56 15.80
C THR A 613 -10.24 -12.73 15.49
N LYS A 614 -9.69 -13.83 14.92
CA LYS A 614 -10.44 -14.98 14.39
C LYS A 614 -11.39 -14.60 13.24
N THR A 615 -11.15 -13.48 12.58
CA THR A 615 -11.91 -13.05 11.42
C THR A 615 -11.66 -14.01 10.24
N SER A 616 -12.69 -14.73 9.81
CA SER A 616 -12.67 -15.52 8.57
C SER A 616 -12.91 -14.66 7.34
N TYR A 617 -12.26 -14.97 6.23
CA TYR A 617 -12.53 -14.37 4.91
C TYR A 617 -12.08 -15.29 3.79
N ARG A 618 -12.54 -15.00 2.57
CA ARG A 618 -12.15 -15.73 1.37
C ARG A 618 -11.02 -15.03 0.63
N ILE A 619 -10.11 -15.86 0.12
CA ILE A 619 -9.09 -15.47 -0.84
C ILE A 619 -9.29 -16.27 -2.12
N CYS A 620 -8.86 -15.71 -3.23
CA CYS A 620 -8.97 -16.36 -4.53
C CYS A 620 -7.65 -16.44 -5.28
N TYR A 621 -6.54 -15.98 -4.68
CA TYR A 621 -5.22 -16.05 -5.30
C TYR A 621 -4.18 -16.61 -4.33
N LEU A 622 -3.43 -17.60 -4.81
CA LEU A 622 -2.25 -18.11 -4.12
C LEU A 622 -1.01 -17.62 -4.86
N ASN A 623 -0.33 -16.59 -4.34
CA ASN A 623 0.84 -16.01 -5.03
C ASN A 623 1.81 -17.10 -5.53
N VAL A 624 2.18 -17.01 -6.82
CA VAL A 624 2.92 -18.06 -7.53
C VAL A 624 4.22 -18.45 -6.84
N ASN A 625 4.85 -17.50 -6.14
CA ASN A 625 6.09 -17.74 -5.45
C ASN A 625 5.91 -18.67 -4.24
N ASN A 626 4.71 -18.80 -3.67
CA ASN A 626 4.45 -19.76 -2.59
C ASN A 626 4.76 -21.21 -3.01
N PHE A 627 4.60 -21.55 -4.28
CA PHE A 627 4.93 -22.87 -4.82
C PHE A 627 6.42 -22.99 -5.13
N THR A 628 7.01 -21.99 -5.81
CA THR A 628 8.45 -21.94 -6.10
C THR A 628 9.28 -22.11 -4.84
N TRP A 629 8.79 -21.57 -3.73
CA TRP A 629 9.47 -21.60 -2.45
C TRP A 629 8.96 -22.66 -1.47
N LYS A 630 8.09 -23.57 -1.93
CA LYS A 630 7.54 -24.69 -1.13
C LYS A 630 6.88 -24.26 0.19
N ARG A 631 6.25 -23.08 0.20
CA ARG A 631 5.36 -22.65 1.30
C ARG A 631 4.02 -23.36 1.25
N ILE A 632 3.57 -23.65 0.03
CA ILE A 632 2.42 -24.48 -0.26
C ILE A 632 2.95 -25.67 -1.05
N SER A 633 2.75 -26.86 -0.50
CA SER A 633 3.23 -28.11 -1.09
C SER A 633 2.13 -28.79 -1.89
N GLU A 634 0.92 -28.88 -1.34
CA GLU A 634 -0.20 -29.59 -1.95
C GLU A 634 -1.25 -28.64 -2.53
N GLY A 635 -1.44 -27.47 -1.91
CA GLY A 635 -2.47 -26.52 -2.27
C GLY A 635 -3.87 -26.91 -1.79
N SER A 636 -3.96 -27.82 -0.82
CA SER A 636 -5.23 -28.23 -0.21
C SER A 636 -5.86 -27.09 0.59
N ARG A 637 -7.18 -27.13 0.76
CA ARG A 637 -7.90 -26.11 1.52
C ARG A 637 -7.47 -26.09 2.98
N GLU A 638 -7.19 -27.26 3.55
CA GLU A 638 -6.72 -27.44 4.92
C GLU A 638 -5.31 -26.85 5.09
N GLU A 639 -4.40 -27.09 4.14
CA GLU A 639 -3.07 -26.49 4.13
C GLU A 639 -3.20 -24.96 4.11
N VAL A 640 -3.89 -24.39 3.12
CA VAL A 640 -4.03 -22.92 2.97
C VAL A 640 -4.72 -22.28 4.18
N ARG A 641 -5.74 -22.92 4.75
CA ARG A 641 -6.46 -22.43 5.94
C ARG A 641 -5.57 -22.41 7.18
N SER A 642 -4.66 -23.38 7.33
CA SER A 642 -3.79 -23.54 8.50
C SER A 642 -2.50 -22.72 8.47
N LEU A 643 -2.19 -22.07 7.33
CA LEU A 643 -1.01 -21.19 7.23
C LEU A 643 -1.12 -20.00 8.18
N ASN A 644 -0.18 -19.88 9.11
CA ASN A 644 -0.11 -18.72 10.02
C ASN A 644 0.75 -17.58 9.46
N GLN A 645 1.33 -17.73 8.27
CA GLN A 645 2.07 -16.67 7.59
C GLN A 645 1.13 -15.78 6.76
N PRO A 646 1.44 -14.49 6.60
CA PRO A 646 0.68 -13.62 5.73
C PRO A 646 0.84 -14.00 4.25
N MET A 647 -0.26 -13.94 3.53
CA MET A 647 -0.35 -14.01 2.08
C MET A 647 -0.51 -12.61 1.46
N ILE A 648 0.05 -12.42 0.27
CA ILE A 648 0.06 -11.14 -0.45
C ILE A 648 -0.76 -11.23 -1.74
N GLU A 649 -1.11 -10.06 -2.29
CA GLU A 649 -1.73 -9.89 -3.62
C GLU A 649 -3.14 -10.50 -3.77
N ASN A 650 -3.79 -10.89 -2.67
CA ASN A 650 -5.18 -11.35 -2.79
C ASN A 650 -6.12 -10.23 -3.27
N ASP A 651 -5.85 -8.98 -2.89
CA ASP A 651 -6.55 -7.80 -3.39
C ASP A 651 -6.42 -7.65 -4.92
N TRP A 652 -5.23 -7.94 -5.46
CA TRP A 652 -4.96 -8.01 -6.90
C TRP A 652 -5.80 -9.10 -7.58
N GLY A 653 -5.77 -10.32 -7.02
CA GLY A 653 -6.51 -11.47 -7.54
C GLY A 653 -8.02 -11.26 -7.54
N LEU A 654 -8.55 -10.68 -6.45
CA LEU A 654 -9.96 -10.30 -6.34
C LEU A 654 -10.30 -9.21 -7.35
N GLY A 655 -9.48 -8.16 -7.45
CA GLY A 655 -9.61 -7.09 -8.44
C GLY A 655 -9.89 -7.58 -9.85
N LEU A 656 -9.01 -8.45 -10.35
CA LEU A 656 -9.14 -9.05 -11.67
C LEU A 656 -10.34 -9.99 -11.78
N THR A 657 -10.56 -10.84 -10.77
CA THR A 657 -11.66 -11.83 -10.78
C THR A 657 -13.01 -11.14 -10.89
N PHE A 658 -13.27 -10.13 -10.05
CA PHE A 658 -14.53 -9.37 -10.07
C PHE A 658 -14.73 -8.66 -11.41
N TYR A 659 -13.66 -8.05 -11.93
CA TYR A 659 -13.71 -7.36 -13.21
C TYR A 659 -14.04 -8.31 -14.37
N TYR A 660 -13.40 -9.46 -14.44
CA TYR A 660 -13.69 -10.45 -15.48
C TYR A 660 -15.07 -11.09 -15.33
N VAL A 661 -15.55 -11.32 -14.11
CA VAL A 661 -16.92 -11.78 -13.85
C VAL A 661 -17.93 -10.76 -14.37
N TYR A 662 -17.72 -9.48 -14.10
CA TYR A 662 -18.61 -8.42 -14.59
C TYR A 662 -18.62 -8.32 -16.12
N LEU A 663 -17.45 -8.31 -16.75
CA LEU A 663 -17.36 -8.32 -18.22
C LEU A 663 -18.03 -9.55 -18.83
N ALA A 664 -17.84 -10.74 -18.25
CA ALA A 664 -18.49 -11.96 -18.71
C ALA A 664 -20.04 -11.86 -18.63
N CYS A 665 -20.57 -11.27 -17.56
CA CYS A 665 -22.01 -11.06 -17.39
C CYS A 665 -22.58 -10.07 -18.41
N LEU A 666 -21.88 -8.94 -18.62
CA LEU A 666 -22.27 -7.98 -19.65
C LEU A 666 -22.30 -8.65 -21.01
N ILE A 667 -21.18 -9.22 -21.47
CA ILE A 667 -21.10 -9.81 -22.82
C ILE A 667 -22.15 -10.89 -23.07
N SER A 668 -22.41 -11.73 -22.07
CA SER A 668 -23.42 -12.78 -22.16
C SER A 668 -24.86 -12.28 -22.02
N GLY A 669 -25.05 -11.07 -21.49
CA GLY A 669 -26.34 -10.54 -21.06
C GLY A 669 -26.97 -11.30 -19.88
N ASP A 670 -26.26 -12.25 -19.27
CA ASP A 670 -26.80 -13.17 -18.27
C ASP A 670 -26.11 -13.06 -16.91
N PHE A 671 -26.84 -12.53 -15.94
CA PHE A 671 -26.40 -12.40 -14.55
C PHE A 671 -26.90 -13.54 -13.66
N SER A 672 -27.56 -14.57 -14.21
CA SER A 672 -28.19 -15.65 -13.44
C SER A 672 -27.19 -16.48 -12.63
N THR A 673 -25.99 -16.72 -13.18
CA THR A 673 -24.90 -17.42 -12.47
C THR A 673 -24.44 -16.61 -11.26
N VAL A 674 -24.19 -15.31 -11.43
CA VAL A 674 -23.80 -14.43 -10.32
C VAL A 674 -24.92 -14.32 -9.30
N ARG A 675 -26.19 -14.22 -9.71
CA ARG A 675 -27.34 -14.20 -8.80
C ARG A 675 -27.40 -15.44 -7.91
N LYS A 676 -27.11 -16.63 -8.46
CA LYS A 676 -27.06 -17.89 -7.70
C LYS A 676 -25.88 -17.95 -6.74
N SER A 677 -24.74 -17.39 -7.13
CA SER A 677 -23.49 -17.41 -6.36
C SER A 677 -23.19 -16.10 -5.63
N TRP A 678 -24.19 -15.23 -5.45
CA TRP A 678 -23.96 -13.89 -4.91
C TRP A 678 -23.40 -13.91 -3.48
N SER A 679 -23.83 -14.88 -2.65
CA SER A 679 -23.29 -15.07 -1.30
C SER A 679 -21.79 -15.35 -1.31
N LEU A 680 -21.29 -16.11 -2.29
CA LEU A 680 -19.86 -16.39 -2.45
C LEU A 680 -19.08 -15.12 -2.79
N LEU A 681 -19.56 -14.37 -3.78
CA LEU A 681 -18.91 -13.13 -4.21
C LEU A 681 -18.96 -12.08 -3.11
N ASN A 682 -20.09 -11.93 -2.41
CA ASN A 682 -20.21 -10.98 -1.31
C ASN A 682 -19.23 -11.31 -0.16
N ASP A 683 -19.11 -12.58 0.20
CA ASP A 683 -18.13 -13.02 1.21
C ASP A 683 -16.68 -12.80 0.74
N ALA A 684 -16.37 -13.02 -0.52
CA ALA A 684 -15.05 -12.73 -1.08
C ALA A 684 -14.73 -11.21 -1.07
N PHE A 685 -15.68 -10.37 -1.48
CA PHE A 685 -15.51 -8.90 -1.45
C PHE A 685 -15.32 -8.36 -0.04
N SER A 686 -15.84 -9.04 0.99
CA SER A 686 -15.68 -8.63 2.39
C SER A 686 -14.21 -8.52 2.83
N TYR A 687 -13.28 -9.17 2.12
CA TYR A 687 -11.83 -8.99 2.28
C TYR A 687 -11.42 -7.52 2.39
N PHE A 688 -11.92 -6.67 1.49
CA PHE A 688 -11.55 -5.24 1.41
C PHE A 688 -11.95 -4.44 2.67
N SER A 689 -13.02 -4.85 3.36
CA SER A 689 -13.41 -4.23 4.63
C SER A 689 -12.72 -4.83 5.85
N LYS A 690 -12.35 -6.11 5.80
CA LYS A 690 -11.66 -6.82 6.89
C LYS A 690 -10.18 -6.43 6.97
N MET A 691 -9.56 -6.22 5.82
CA MET A 691 -8.19 -5.71 5.68
C MET A 691 -8.13 -4.20 5.43
N HIS A 692 -9.13 -3.46 5.91
CA HIS A 692 -9.15 -2.02 5.75
C HIS A 692 -8.16 -1.34 6.69
N ASP A 693 -7.36 -0.43 6.15
CA ASP A 693 -6.52 0.45 6.94
C ASP A 693 -7.15 1.82 7.21
N TRP A 694 -7.20 2.26 8.47
CA TRP A 694 -7.79 3.56 8.81
C TRP A 694 -6.98 4.75 8.26
N ALA A 695 -5.65 4.76 8.41
CA ALA A 695 -4.85 5.97 8.18
C ALA A 695 -4.78 6.37 6.70
N CYS A 696 -4.61 5.40 5.80
CA CYS A 696 -4.59 5.65 4.37
C CYS A 696 -5.90 5.26 3.67
N MET A 697 -6.93 4.87 4.43
CA MET A 697 -8.21 4.39 3.90
C MET A 697 -8.06 3.22 2.90
N GLY A 698 -7.00 2.43 3.05
CA GLY A 698 -6.68 1.36 2.12
C GLY A 698 -7.65 0.21 2.26
N THR A 699 -8.63 0.15 1.35
CA THR A 699 -9.53 -1.00 1.18
C THR A 699 -8.80 -2.04 0.34
N GLY A 700 -8.00 -2.91 0.98
CA GLY A 700 -7.26 -3.97 0.26
C GLY A 700 -5.81 -4.16 0.70
N TYR A 701 -5.45 -3.86 1.95
CA TYR A 701 -4.13 -4.25 2.44
C TYR A 701 -3.92 -5.75 2.32
N SER A 702 -2.71 -6.17 1.96
CA SER A 702 -2.29 -7.56 2.05
C SER A 702 -2.17 -7.98 3.52
N GLU A 703 -2.20 -9.28 3.79
CA GLU A 703 -2.18 -9.82 5.17
C GLU A 703 -0.90 -9.45 5.95
N ASN A 704 0.16 -9.03 5.24
CA ASN A 704 1.43 -8.57 5.80
C ASN A 704 1.45 -7.08 6.15
N GLY A 705 0.32 -6.38 6.07
CA GLY A 705 0.27 -4.94 6.35
C GLY A 705 0.89 -4.09 5.23
N ILE A 706 1.08 -4.63 4.02
CA ILE A 706 1.52 -3.87 2.85
C ILE A 706 0.31 -3.54 1.98
N LEU A 707 0.15 -2.27 1.65
CA LEU A 707 -0.74 -1.87 0.57
C LEU A 707 0.01 -2.09 -0.74
N TRP A 708 -0.20 -3.25 -1.33
CA TRP A 708 0.28 -3.50 -2.68
C TRP A 708 -0.62 -2.73 -3.64
N VAL A 709 -0.27 -1.47 -3.91
CA VAL A 709 -1.14 -0.54 -4.66
C VAL A 709 -1.14 -0.83 -6.16
N GLU A 710 -0.98 -2.08 -6.60
CA GLU A 710 -1.25 -2.40 -8.01
C GLU A 710 -2.69 -1.98 -8.32
N GLY A 711 -2.89 -1.24 -9.40
CA GLY A 711 -4.22 -0.74 -9.78
C GLY A 711 -5.29 -1.82 -9.95
N ALA A 712 -4.90 -3.10 -9.97
CA ALA A 712 -5.76 -4.28 -10.04
C ALA A 712 -6.96 -4.25 -9.10
N ASN A 713 -6.76 -3.92 -7.83
CA ASN A 713 -7.85 -3.96 -6.85
C ASN A 713 -8.98 -2.94 -7.14
N TYR A 714 -8.71 -1.90 -7.94
CA TYR A 714 -9.70 -0.92 -8.37
C TYR A 714 -10.88 -1.59 -9.10
N GLY A 715 -10.58 -2.61 -9.91
CA GLY A 715 -11.58 -3.39 -10.65
C GLY A 715 -12.60 -4.11 -9.78
N ALA A 716 -12.25 -4.44 -8.52
CA ALA A 716 -13.20 -5.09 -7.62
C ALA A 716 -14.35 -4.15 -7.23
N PHE A 717 -14.04 -2.89 -6.92
CA PHE A 717 -15.03 -1.92 -6.46
C PHE A 717 -16.03 -1.57 -7.56
N THR A 718 -15.52 -1.20 -8.74
CA THR A 718 -16.38 -0.85 -9.87
C THR A 718 -17.30 -2.01 -10.25
N SER A 719 -16.76 -3.22 -10.31
CA SER A 719 -17.51 -4.41 -10.72
C SER A 719 -18.51 -4.86 -9.66
N TYR A 720 -18.12 -4.86 -8.38
CA TYR A 720 -19.00 -5.27 -7.30
C TYR A 720 -20.24 -4.37 -7.20
N ILE A 721 -20.08 -3.06 -7.37
CA ILE A 721 -21.20 -2.10 -7.39
C ILE A 721 -22.16 -2.42 -8.55
N ASN A 722 -21.64 -2.60 -9.77
CA ASN A 722 -22.48 -2.91 -10.93
C ASN A 722 -23.15 -4.29 -10.82
N LEU A 723 -22.46 -5.29 -10.25
CA LEU A 723 -23.03 -6.62 -10.00
C LEU A 723 -24.12 -6.58 -8.93
N ALA A 724 -23.92 -5.84 -7.84
CA ALA A 724 -24.91 -5.67 -6.78
C ALA A 724 -26.17 -4.97 -7.31
N GLU A 725 -26.00 -3.94 -8.15
CA GLU A 725 -27.11 -3.28 -8.85
C GLU A 725 -27.89 -4.28 -9.73
N ALA A 726 -27.19 -5.05 -10.57
CA ALA A 726 -27.78 -6.03 -11.48
C ALA A 726 -28.61 -7.12 -10.79
N ILE A 727 -28.21 -7.49 -9.57
CA ILE A 727 -28.89 -8.52 -8.78
C ILE A 727 -30.03 -7.92 -7.95
N GLY A 728 -30.06 -6.60 -7.76
CA GLY A 728 -31.04 -5.90 -6.94
C GLY A 728 -30.71 -5.92 -5.43
N ASP A 729 -29.45 -6.18 -5.06
CA ASP A 729 -29.02 -6.14 -3.66
C ASP A 729 -28.58 -4.72 -3.26
N ARG A 730 -29.56 -3.95 -2.78
CA ARG A 730 -29.34 -2.56 -2.36
C ARG A 730 -28.32 -2.43 -1.22
N THR A 731 -28.29 -3.38 -0.29
CA THR A 731 -27.39 -3.31 0.88
C THR A 731 -25.93 -3.45 0.44
N SER A 732 -25.66 -4.46 -0.38
CA SER A 732 -24.34 -4.68 -0.96
C SER A 732 -23.93 -3.53 -1.88
N TRP A 733 -24.86 -2.99 -2.68
CA TRP A 733 -24.60 -1.82 -3.53
C TRP A 733 -24.18 -0.60 -2.69
N GLU A 734 -24.91 -0.27 -1.62
CA GLU A 734 -24.58 0.87 -0.76
C GLU A 734 -23.25 0.69 -0.05
N TYR A 735 -22.97 -0.51 0.45
CA TYR A 735 -21.70 -0.84 1.08
C TYR A 735 -20.53 -0.77 0.10
N GLY A 736 -20.72 -1.24 -1.13
CA GLY A 736 -19.77 -1.13 -2.23
C GLY A 736 -19.41 0.33 -2.56
N GLN A 737 -20.42 1.20 -2.67
CA GLN A 737 -20.22 2.64 -2.91
C GLN A 737 -19.40 3.30 -1.81
N TYR A 738 -19.69 2.97 -0.55
CA TYR A 738 -18.97 3.48 0.60
C TYR A 738 -17.48 3.08 0.59
N LEU A 739 -17.17 1.81 0.34
CA LEU A 739 -15.76 1.37 0.26
C LEU A 739 -15.06 1.93 -0.98
N ALA A 740 -15.75 2.02 -2.12
CA ALA A 740 -15.20 2.58 -3.34
C ALA A 740 -14.84 4.08 -3.18
N ALA A 741 -15.67 4.86 -2.48
CA ALA A 741 -15.36 6.26 -2.20
C ALA A 741 -14.06 6.41 -1.38
N LYS A 742 -13.83 5.52 -0.40
CA LYS A 742 -12.58 5.47 0.38
C LYS A 742 -11.38 5.09 -0.48
N GLN A 743 -11.52 4.07 -1.33
CA GLN A 743 -10.49 3.67 -2.28
C GLN A 743 -10.12 4.81 -3.25
N GLN A 744 -11.11 5.58 -3.71
CA GLN A 744 -10.90 6.73 -4.58
C GLN A 744 -10.01 7.78 -3.88
N ALA A 745 -10.29 8.10 -2.63
CA ALA A 745 -9.48 9.05 -1.87
C ALA A 745 -8.03 8.59 -1.67
N LEU A 746 -7.80 7.30 -1.41
CA LEU A 746 -6.44 6.72 -1.38
C LEU A 746 -5.71 6.92 -2.72
N ARG A 747 -6.36 6.62 -3.85
CA ARG A 747 -5.76 6.76 -5.19
C ARG A 747 -5.38 8.20 -5.51
N HIS A 748 -6.21 9.15 -5.09
CA HIS A 748 -5.91 10.58 -5.19
C HIS A 748 -4.75 11.00 -4.27
N GLY A 749 -4.68 10.46 -3.05
CA GLY A 749 -3.54 10.71 -2.16
C GLY A 749 -2.20 10.24 -2.75
N ILE A 750 -2.16 9.07 -3.41
CA ILE A 750 -0.98 8.56 -4.12
C ILE A 750 -0.62 9.46 -5.31
N PHE A 751 -1.63 9.89 -6.04
CA PHE A 751 -1.46 10.74 -7.22
C PHE A 751 -0.86 12.11 -6.89
N ARG A 752 -1.19 12.68 -5.72
CA ARG A 752 -0.89 14.08 -5.35
C ARG A 752 0.16 14.26 -4.25
N GLY A 753 0.38 13.25 -3.40
CA GLY A 753 1.13 13.42 -2.16
C GLY A 753 2.57 13.88 -2.37
N ALA A 754 3.24 13.45 -3.44
CA ALA A 754 4.60 13.85 -3.76
C ALA A 754 4.71 15.36 -4.07
N GLN A 755 3.79 15.87 -4.89
CA GLN A 755 3.80 17.22 -5.44
C GLN A 755 3.40 18.26 -4.39
N HIS A 756 2.48 17.90 -3.49
CA HIS A 756 1.78 18.86 -2.63
C HIS A 756 2.14 18.76 -1.15
N TYR A 757 2.72 17.63 -0.71
CA TYR A 757 2.95 17.33 0.69
C TYR A 757 4.42 16.95 0.98
N PHE A 758 4.90 15.82 0.46
CA PHE A 758 6.22 15.30 0.82
C PHE A 758 7.38 16.21 0.39
N CYS A 759 7.30 16.85 -0.78
CA CYS A 759 8.32 17.80 -1.24
C CYS A 759 8.58 18.93 -0.23
N LYS A 760 7.52 19.44 0.41
CA LYS A 760 7.59 20.50 1.43
C LYS A 760 8.23 20.00 2.70
N LEU A 761 7.86 18.79 3.15
CA LEU A 761 8.42 18.18 4.37
C LEU A 761 9.92 17.87 4.23
N TYR A 762 10.36 17.47 3.03
CA TYR A 762 11.77 17.18 2.77
C TYR A 762 12.57 18.41 2.32
N GLY A 763 11.94 19.57 2.11
CA GLY A 763 12.61 20.78 1.63
C GLY A 763 13.22 20.63 0.23
N VAL A 764 12.58 19.87 -0.65
CA VAL A 764 13.05 19.59 -2.01
C VAL A 764 12.05 20.08 -3.07
N GLU A 765 12.53 20.22 -4.30
CA GLU A 765 11.66 20.49 -5.44
C GLU A 765 10.56 19.41 -5.60
N PRO A 766 9.32 19.77 -5.97
CA PRO A 766 8.24 18.80 -6.18
C PRO A 766 8.60 17.72 -7.20
N TRP A 767 8.15 16.50 -6.97
CA TRP A 767 8.16 15.44 -7.97
C TRP A 767 6.76 14.87 -8.17
N HIS A 768 6.55 14.23 -9.31
CA HIS A 768 5.23 13.78 -9.73
C HIS A 768 5.02 12.30 -9.45
N ILE A 769 3.85 12.02 -8.88
CA ILE A 769 3.27 10.74 -8.49
C ILE A 769 4.10 9.93 -7.48
N LEU A 770 3.44 9.45 -6.42
CA LEU A 770 4.03 8.46 -5.52
C LEU A 770 3.97 7.08 -6.14
N LYS A 771 4.90 6.21 -5.75
CA LYS A 771 4.83 4.81 -6.17
C LYS A 771 3.75 4.08 -5.38
N ILE A 772 3.87 4.05 -4.06
CA ILE A 772 2.94 3.38 -3.15
C ILE A 772 2.90 4.10 -1.79
N MET A 773 1.88 3.82 -0.98
CA MET A 773 1.82 4.19 0.43
C MET A 773 1.91 2.92 1.27
N GLU A 774 3.02 2.72 1.97
CA GLU A 774 3.28 1.49 2.71
C GLU A 774 3.31 1.69 4.22
N ASP A 775 3.26 0.56 4.92
CA ASP A 775 3.54 0.51 6.34
C ASP A 775 5.03 0.24 6.62
N GLU A 776 5.58 0.86 7.67
CA GLU A 776 7.02 0.85 8.01
C GLU A 776 7.44 -0.38 8.82
N ALA A 777 6.58 -1.38 8.98
CA ALA A 777 6.90 -2.62 9.69
C ALA A 777 8.08 -3.38 9.05
N SER A 778 8.27 -3.21 7.74
CA SER A 778 9.37 -3.80 6.98
C SER A 778 10.33 -2.69 6.51
N PRO A 779 11.64 -2.81 6.76
CA PRO A 779 12.66 -1.90 6.26
C PRO A 779 12.98 -2.12 4.77
N TYR A 780 12.31 -3.06 4.11
CA TYR A 780 12.62 -3.47 2.74
C TYR A 780 12.16 -2.44 1.69
N PRO A 781 11.02 -1.74 1.88
CA PRO A 781 10.69 -0.63 0.99
C PRO A 781 10.32 0.67 1.73
N GLN A 782 11.04 1.75 1.45
CA GLN A 782 10.74 3.10 1.97
C GLN A 782 10.40 4.04 0.79
N HIS A 783 9.24 3.83 0.17
CA HIS A 783 8.89 4.45 -1.11
C HIS A 783 8.31 5.87 -1.05
N MET A 784 8.16 6.42 0.14
CA MET A 784 7.81 7.82 0.37
C MET A 784 9.05 8.74 0.34
N GLY A 785 10.26 8.16 0.36
CA GLY A 785 11.51 8.91 0.29
C GLY A 785 11.68 9.67 -1.02
N VAL A 786 12.49 10.72 -0.97
CA VAL A 786 12.84 11.52 -2.16
C VAL A 786 13.63 10.61 -3.10
N PRO A 787 13.20 10.43 -4.36
CA PRO A 787 13.95 9.63 -5.33
C PRO A 787 15.39 10.13 -5.48
N ASP A 788 16.35 9.21 -5.37
CA ASP A 788 17.79 9.47 -5.42
C ASP A 788 18.22 10.01 -6.79
N ILE A 789 17.60 9.49 -7.85
CA ILE A 789 17.81 9.92 -9.23
C ILE A 789 16.46 10.34 -9.81
N MET A 790 16.26 11.65 -9.95
CA MET A 790 15.21 12.22 -10.80
C MET A 790 15.83 12.86 -12.03
N ASP A 791 15.22 12.61 -13.18
CA ASP A 791 15.46 13.45 -14.35
C ASP A 791 14.83 14.83 -14.15
N ASP A 792 15.05 15.73 -15.11
CA ASP A 792 14.48 17.08 -15.13
C ASP A 792 12.94 17.08 -15.28
N LEU A 793 12.32 15.96 -15.67
CA LEU A 793 10.85 15.84 -15.60
C LEU A 793 10.34 15.63 -14.19
N ARG A 794 11.21 15.12 -13.29
CA ARG A 794 10.90 14.80 -11.90
C ARG A 794 9.68 13.88 -11.79
N LEU A 795 9.55 12.93 -12.71
CA LEU A 795 8.49 11.92 -12.72
C LEU A 795 9.02 10.65 -12.05
N ARG A 796 8.34 10.11 -11.02
CA ARG A 796 8.75 8.85 -10.40
C ARG A 796 8.52 7.67 -11.36
N PRO A 797 9.58 6.93 -11.75
CA PRO A 797 9.41 5.74 -12.59
C PRO A 797 8.54 4.68 -11.91
N GLY A 798 7.58 4.12 -12.64
CA GLY A 798 6.62 3.13 -12.14
C GLY A 798 5.54 3.70 -11.22
N GLY A 799 5.47 5.01 -11.01
CA GLY A 799 4.38 5.63 -10.25
C GLY A 799 3.04 5.50 -10.98
N ALA A 800 3.01 5.80 -12.28
CA ALA A 800 1.80 5.69 -13.09
C ALA A 800 1.34 4.23 -13.28
N TYR A 801 2.28 3.28 -13.32
CA TYR A 801 1.99 1.83 -13.34
C TYR A 801 1.10 1.40 -12.15
N ASN A 802 1.29 2.00 -10.98
CA ASN A 802 0.49 1.63 -9.80
C ASN A 802 -0.92 2.21 -9.81
N LEU A 803 -1.25 3.15 -10.71
CA LEU A 803 -2.63 3.62 -10.82
C LEU A 803 -3.52 2.54 -11.44
N THR A 804 -3.06 1.87 -12.49
CA THR A 804 -3.83 0.84 -13.20
C THR A 804 -2.93 -0.32 -13.63
N THR A 805 -3.41 -1.54 -13.51
CA THR A 805 -2.74 -2.70 -14.11
C THR A 805 -3.02 -2.73 -15.61
N GLU A 806 -1.98 -2.55 -16.43
CA GLU A 806 -2.06 -2.64 -17.90
C GLU A 806 -3.18 -1.79 -18.54
N GLY A 807 -3.59 -0.70 -17.87
CA GLY A 807 -4.67 0.16 -18.36
C GLY A 807 -6.10 -0.41 -18.27
N LEU A 808 -6.31 -1.50 -17.53
CA LEU A 808 -7.60 -2.16 -17.37
C LEU A 808 -8.76 -1.25 -16.95
N TYR A 809 -8.46 -0.26 -16.10
CA TYR A 809 -9.44 0.53 -15.35
C TYR A 809 -9.39 2.02 -15.75
N PRO A 810 -9.81 2.39 -16.96
CA PRO A 810 -9.92 3.77 -17.40
C PRO A 810 -10.84 4.63 -16.51
N GLU A 811 -11.75 4.01 -15.77
CA GLU A 811 -12.65 4.69 -14.84
C GLU A 811 -11.87 5.42 -13.73
N LEU A 812 -10.69 4.92 -13.35
CA LEU A 812 -9.80 5.63 -12.42
C LEU A 812 -9.33 6.97 -13.02
N PHE A 813 -8.88 6.96 -14.28
CA PHE A 813 -8.42 8.18 -14.93
C PHE A 813 -9.55 9.18 -15.18
N ALA A 814 -10.77 8.68 -15.43
CA ALA A 814 -11.96 9.54 -15.48
C ALA A 814 -12.15 10.26 -14.14
N GLY A 815 -12.04 9.54 -13.02
CA GLY A 815 -12.11 10.16 -11.69
C GLY A 815 -10.95 11.12 -11.37
N LEU A 816 -9.73 10.82 -11.82
CA LEU A 816 -8.60 11.76 -11.69
C LEU A 816 -8.85 13.04 -12.47
N LYS A 817 -9.33 12.94 -13.72
CA LYS A 817 -9.65 14.11 -14.55
C LYS A 817 -10.82 14.92 -13.97
N GLU A 818 -11.87 14.25 -13.51
CA GLU A 818 -13.07 14.89 -12.96
C GLU A 818 -12.77 15.70 -11.71
N PHE A 819 -12.02 15.12 -10.76
CA PHE A 819 -11.80 15.75 -9.46
C PHE A 819 -10.46 16.50 -9.34
N GLN A 820 -9.46 16.23 -10.20
CA GLN A 820 -8.10 16.80 -10.12
C GLN A 820 -7.52 17.12 -11.51
N LYS A 821 -8.28 17.86 -12.33
CA LYS A 821 -7.95 18.15 -13.73
C LYS A 821 -6.54 18.70 -13.96
N GLU A 822 -6.12 19.70 -13.19
CA GLU A 822 -4.81 20.36 -13.37
C GLU A 822 -3.63 19.39 -13.13
N ASP A 823 -3.67 18.67 -12.00
CA ASP A 823 -2.64 17.68 -11.68
C ASP A 823 -2.61 16.55 -12.73
N TYR A 824 -3.78 16.15 -13.26
CA TYR A 824 -3.94 15.14 -14.30
C TYR A 824 -3.26 15.54 -15.61
N GLU A 825 -3.53 16.76 -16.10
CA GLU A 825 -2.92 17.30 -17.33
C GLU A 825 -1.40 17.39 -17.21
N ILE A 826 -0.90 17.83 -16.05
CA ILE A 826 0.55 17.91 -15.76
C ILE A 826 1.18 16.50 -15.81
N LEU A 827 0.57 15.51 -15.16
CA LEU A 827 1.10 14.15 -15.16
C LEU A 827 1.17 13.59 -16.59
N LEU A 828 0.08 13.69 -17.37
CA LEU A 828 0.05 13.12 -18.72
C LEU A 828 1.09 13.75 -19.64
N LYS A 829 1.27 15.08 -19.57
CA LYS A 829 2.30 15.77 -20.34
C LYS A 829 3.69 15.23 -19.99
N LYS A 830 4.02 15.12 -18.70
CA LYS A 830 5.31 14.60 -18.23
C LYS A 830 5.52 13.13 -18.57
N LEU A 831 4.46 12.32 -18.49
CA LEU A 831 4.50 10.90 -18.85
C LEU A 831 4.81 10.71 -20.33
N LYS A 832 4.12 11.46 -21.22
CA LYS A 832 4.39 11.49 -22.67
C LYS A 832 5.82 11.88 -22.97
N GLU A 833 6.32 12.93 -22.32
CA GLU A 833 7.70 13.38 -22.51
C GLU A 833 8.73 12.35 -22.01
N SER A 834 8.48 11.74 -20.84
CA SER A 834 9.36 10.70 -20.26
C SER A 834 9.49 9.49 -21.19
N ILE A 835 8.37 9.06 -21.79
CA ILE A 835 8.32 7.94 -22.74
C ILE A 835 9.16 8.25 -23.99
N ARG A 836 9.05 9.47 -24.53
CA ARG A 836 9.76 9.88 -25.75
C ARG A 836 11.28 10.04 -25.57
N ARG A 837 11.76 10.38 -24.37
CA ARG A 837 13.19 10.66 -24.10
C ARG A 837 14.09 9.43 -24.08
N LYS A 838 13.55 8.24 -23.81
CA LYS A 838 14.36 7.01 -23.68
C LYS A 838 14.00 5.98 -24.75
N PRO A 839 13.98 6.28 -26.05
CA PRO A 839 13.39 5.40 -27.09
C PRO A 839 13.95 3.97 -27.10
N ASP A 840 15.22 3.79 -26.75
CA ASP A 840 15.96 2.51 -26.84
C ASP A 840 15.87 1.60 -25.60
N CYS A 841 14.83 1.71 -24.76
CA CYS A 841 14.68 0.78 -23.63
C CYS A 841 14.47 -0.67 -24.12
N ALA A 842 14.89 -1.65 -23.30
CA ALA A 842 14.70 -3.05 -23.63
C ALA A 842 13.21 -3.36 -23.86
N LYS A 843 12.91 -4.20 -24.87
CA LYS A 843 11.54 -4.70 -25.16
C LYS A 843 10.92 -5.48 -23.99
N THR A 844 11.72 -5.84 -22.99
CA THR A 844 11.34 -6.55 -21.77
C THR A 844 11.03 -5.62 -20.60
N ASP A 845 11.09 -4.30 -20.77
CA ASP A 845 10.77 -3.34 -19.70
C ASP A 845 9.25 -3.17 -19.55
N TRP A 846 8.67 -4.07 -18.75
CA TRP A 846 7.23 -4.11 -18.49
C TRP A 846 6.68 -2.84 -17.86
N THR A 847 7.45 -2.16 -17.01
CA THR A 847 6.99 -0.94 -16.35
C THR A 847 6.70 0.13 -17.40
N ARG A 848 7.62 0.30 -18.37
CA ARG A 848 7.47 1.27 -19.45
C ARG A 848 6.37 0.92 -20.44
N ILE A 849 6.16 -0.37 -20.74
CA ILE A 849 5.04 -0.82 -21.58
C ILE A 849 3.70 -0.47 -20.93
N GLN A 850 3.57 -0.66 -19.62
CA GLN A 850 2.32 -0.34 -18.90
C GLN A 850 2.08 1.15 -18.73
N GLU A 851 3.13 1.94 -18.49
CA GLU A 851 3.07 3.40 -18.52
C GLU A 851 2.60 3.91 -19.89
N ALA A 852 3.15 3.35 -20.97
CA ALA A 852 2.74 3.68 -22.33
C ALA A 852 1.28 3.28 -22.61
N ALA A 853 0.85 2.10 -22.17
CA ALA A 853 -0.54 1.68 -22.29
C ALA A 853 -1.48 2.65 -21.55
N SER A 854 -1.14 3.05 -20.33
CA SER A 854 -1.92 3.99 -19.53
C SER A 854 -2.03 5.37 -20.21
N LEU A 855 -0.92 5.88 -20.75
CA LEU A 855 -0.92 7.13 -21.52
C LEU A 855 -1.84 7.03 -22.74
N LEU A 856 -1.70 5.98 -23.56
CA LEU A 856 -2.50 5.82 -24.78
C LEU A 856 -4.00 5.72 -24.47
N ILE A 857 -4.39 5.02 -23.40
CA ILE A 857 -5.79 4.91 -22.99
C ILE A 857 -6.34 6.27 -22.54
N CYS A 858 -5.55 7.03 -21.78
CA CYS A 858 -5.94 8.39 -21.41
C CYS A 858 -6.12 9.24 -22.66
N MET A 859 -5.14 9.25 -23.57
CA MET A 859 -5.23 9.98 -24.84
C MET A 859 -6.43 9.54 -25.68
N ALA A 860 -6.79 8.26 -25.69
CA ALA A 860 -7.92 7.72 -26.47
C ALA A 860 -9.29 8.03 -25.86
N LEU A 861 -9.38 8.34 -24.57
CA LEU A 861 -10.65 8.65 -23.90
C LEU A 861 -10.85 10.14 -23.61
N ASP A 862 -9.75 10.89 -23.63
CA ASP A 862 -9.74 12.31 -23.30
C ASP A 862 -9.98 13.17 -24.57
N PRO A 863 -11.05 13.99 -24.60
CA PRO A 863 -11.36 14.87 -25.73
C PRO A 863 -10.32 15.99 -25.97
N ASP A 864 -9.46 16.30 -24.99
CA ASP A 864 -8.41 17.32 -25.13
C ASP A 864 -7.24 16.84 -26.02
N PHE A 865 -7.17 15.55 -26.34
CA PHE A 865 -6.21 14.99 -27.29
C PHE A 865 -6.87 14.70 -28.64
N SER A 866 -6.23 15.15 -29.71
CA SER A 866 -6.69 14.90 -31.08
C SER A 866 -6.39 13.47 -31.56
N SER A 867 -7.15 12.99 -32.55
CA SER A 867 -6.91 11.70 -33.21
C SER A 867 -5.53 11.63 -33.87
N GLU A 868 -5.01 12.74 -34.38
CA GLU A 868 -3.67 12.82 -34.99
C GLU A 868 -2.59 12.60 -33.93
N GLU A 869 -2.69 13.27 -32.77
CA GLU A 869 -1.75 13.08 -31.67
C GLU A 869 -1.74 11.65 -31.12
N LEU A 870 -2.91 11.00 -31.04
CA LEU A 870 -3.00 9.60 -30.63
C LEU A 870 -2.30 8.68 -31.64
N ARG A 871 -2.59 8.84 -32.94
CA ARG A 871 -1.99 8.02 -34.00
C ARG A 871 -0.47 8.20 -34.06
N ASP A 872 0.01 9.42 -33.93
CA ASP A 872 1.45 9.72 -33.85
C ASP A 872 2.13 8.99 -32.68
N GLU A 873 1.47 8.96 -31.51
CA GLU A 873 2.02 8.29 -30.33
C GLU A 873 1.97 6.76 -30.46
N ILE A 874 0.91 6.21 -31.05
CA ILE A 874 0.82 4.77 -31.40
C ILE A 874 1.97 4.40 -32.34
N ASP A 875 2.19 5.17 -33.40
CA ASP A 875 3.24 4.92 -34.38
C ASP A 875 4.65 5.05 -33.78
N PHE A 876 4.84 6.04 -32.90
CA PHE A 876 6.06 6.17 -32.12
C PHE A 876 6.31 4.91 -31.28
N LEU A 877 5.34 4.47 -30.47
CA LEU A 877 5.50 3.31 -29.59
C LEU A 877 5.65 2.00 -30.36
N ARG A 878 4.99 1.85 -31.51
CA ARG A 878 5.15 0.68 -32.38
C ARG A 878 6.57 0.59 -32.92
N ARG A 879 7.12 1.69 -33.45
CA ARG A 879 8.50 1.72 -33.99
C ARG A 879 9.55 1.35 -32.95
N HIS A 880 9.30 1.66 -31.69
CA HIS A 880 10.19 1.36 -30.57
C HIS A 880 9.84 0.06 -29.81
N GLY A 881 8.88 -0.74 -30.32
CA GLY A 881 8.53 -2.03 -29.73
C GLY A 881 7.88 -1.96 -28.34
N ARG A 882 7.15 -0.89 -28.04
CA ARG A 882 6.47 -0.65 -26.75
C ARG A 882 4.95 -0.77 -26.80
N LEU A 883 4.39 -0.86 -28.00
CA LEU A 883 2.97 -1.10 -28.17
C LEU A 883 2.65 -2.56 -27.85
N ILE A 884 1.65 -2.79 -26.98
CA ILE A 884 1.11 -4.12 -26.72
C ILE A 884 0.48 -4.66 -28.01
N THR A 885 0.91 -5.84 -28.45
CA THR A 885 0.43 -6.48 -29.70
C THR A 885 -0.18 -7.86 -29.41
N LYS A 886 0.63 -8.92 -29.42
CA LYS A 886 0.19 -10.31 -29.26
C LYS A 886 0.08 -10.79 -27.81
N TRP A 887 0.80 -10.15 -26.91
CA TRP A 887 0.99 -10.57 -25.53
C TRP A 887 0.94 -9.36 -24.62
N ARG A 888 0.31 -9.51 -23.46
CA ARG A 888 0.43 -8.54 -22.36
C ARG A 888 1.25 -9.16 -21.24
N GLY A 889 2.27 -8.46 -20.75
CA GLY A 889 3.13 -9.01 -19.71
C GLY A 889 3.74 -10.36 -20.10
N ILE A 890 3.76 -11.28 -19.14
CA ILE A 890 4.44 -12.57 -19.25
C ILE A 890 3.77 -13.47 -20.30
N HIS A 891 4.56 -14.14 -21.14
CA HIS A 891 4.06 -15.01 -22.22
C HIS A 891 3.55 -16.35 -21.68
N ILE A 892 2.29 -16.35 -21.25
CA ILE A 892 1.52 -17.51 -20.78
C ILE A 892 0.16 -17.51 -21.48
N PHE A 893 -0.48 -18.67 -21.60
CA PHE A 893 -1.63 -18.78 -22.49
C PHE A 893 -2.81 -17.85 -22.16
N SER A 894 -3.03 -17.47 -20.89
CA SER A 894 -4.08 -16.51 -20.52
C SER A 894 -3.80 -15.05 -20.86
N ARG A 895 -2.55 -14.73 -21.20
CA ARG A 895 -2.09 -13.37 -21.52
C ARG A 895 -1.87 -13.14 -23.02
N ARG A 896 -2.26 -14.11 -23.85
CA ARG A 896 -2.32 -13.94 -25.30
C ARG A 896 -3.49 -13.02 -25.67
N LEU A 897 -3.27 -12.12 -26.62
CA LEU A 897 -4.25 -11.18 -27.17
C LEU A 897 -4.30 -11.31 -28.71
N PRO A 898 -5.42 -11.01 -29.38
CA PRO A 898 -5.41 -10.83 -30.84
C PRO A 898 -4.32 -9.82 -31.27
N GLU A 899 -3.62 -10.07 -32.39
CA GLU A 899 -2.37 -9.37 -32.75
C GLU A 899 -2.44 -7.83 -32.72
N ASN A 900 -3.58 -7.25 -33.12
CA ASN A 900 -3.79 -5.79 -33.15
C ASN A 900 -4.88 -5.34 -32.16
N TYR A 901 -5.15 -6.14 -31.12
CA TYR A 901 -6.23 -5.90 -30.18
C TYR A 901 -6.16 -4.50 -29.55
N PHE A 902 -5.01 -4.16 -28.97
CA PHE A 902 -4.88 -2.96 -28.16
C PHE A 902 -5.02 -1.69 -29.00
N GLU A 903 -4.37 -1.67 -30.18
CA GLU A 903 -4.51 -0.56 -31.13
C GLU A 903 -5.97 -0.37 -31.58
N ALA A 904 -6.66 -1.44 -31.95
CA ALA A 904 -8.05 -1.34 -32.36
C ALA A 904 -8.96 -0.80 -31.23
N GLN A 905 -8.68 -1.17 -29.98
CA GLN A 905 -9.38 -0.62 -28.82
C GLN A 905 -9.14 0.87 -28.63
N LEU A 906 -7.90 1.33 -28.78
CA LEU A 906 -7.56 2.75 -28.67
C LEU A 906 -8.27 3.57 -29.75
N LEU A 907 -8.26 3.09 -30.99
CA LEU A 907 -8.93 3.76 -32.11
C LEU A 907 -10.45 3.78 -31.95
N ALA A 908 -11.06 2.69 -31.46
CA ALA A 908 -12.48 2.63 -31.18
C ALA A 908 -12.91 3.62 -30.06
N TRP A 909 -12.09 3.77 -29.03
CA TRP A 909 -12.33 4.77 -27.99
C TRP A 909 -12.13 6.21 -28.47
N ASP A 910 -11.13 6.46 -29.33
CA ASP A 910 -10.91 7.76 -29.94
C ASP A 910 -12.11 8.18 -30.79
N ASP A 911 -12.64 7.26 -31.61
CA ASP A 911 -13.83 7.51 -32.42
C ASP A 911 -15.07 7.81 -31.57
N MET A 912 -15.22 7.11 -30.44
CA MET A 912 -16.29 7.34 -29.46
C MET A 912 -16.25 8.75 -28.86
N LYS A 913 -15.12 9.48 -28.88
CA LYS A 913 -15.10 10.90 -28.48
C LYS A 913 -16.05 11.75 -29.30
N HIS A 914 -16.27 11.38 -30.56
CA HIS A 914 -17.13 12.09 -31.50
C HIS A 914 -18.59 11.63 -31.47
N HIS A 915 -18.91 10.58 -30.71
CA HIS A 915 -20.28 10.13 -30.52
C HIS A 915 -20.91 10.88 -29.34
N PRO A 916 -22.18 11.31 -29.41
CA PRO A 916 -22.88 11.86 -28.25
C PRO A 916 -23.25 10.79 -27.22
N ILE A 917 -23.00 9.51 -27.51
CA ILE A 917 -23.48 8.36 -26.74
C ILE A 917 -22.51 7.18 -26.80
N TRP A 918 -22.48 6.37 -25.74
CA TRP A 918 -21.81 5.07 -25.68
C TRP A 918 -22.63 4.09 -24.82
N LEU A 919 -22.38 2.79 -24.98
CA LEU A 919 -23.03 1.76 -24.19
C LEU A 919 -22.31 1.60 -22.84
N GLU A 920 -23.04 1.48 -21.74
CA GLU A 920 -22.45 1.34 -20.39
C GLU A 920 -22.83 0.04 -19.71
N TYR A 921 -24.06 -0.42 -19.89
CA TYR A 921 -24.57 -1.59 -19.19
C TYR A 921 -25.75 -2.22 -19.93
N TRP A 922 -25.86 -3.54 -19.87
CA TRP A 922 -27.03 -4.27 -20.33
C TRP A 922 -27.21 -5.58 -19.57
N GLN A 923 -28.47 -5.93 -19.30
CA GLN A 923 -28.86 -7.14 -18.57
C GLN A 923 -30.08 -7.76 -19.24
N ASN A 924 -30.13 -9.09 -19.27
CA ASN A 924 -31.19 -9.85 -19.93
C ASN A 924 -31.34 -9.45 -21.41
N VAL A 925 -30.24 -8.99 -22.02
CA VAL A 925 -30.16 -8.52 -23.40
C VAL A 925 -28.95 -9.15 -24.07
N LYS A 926 -29.13 -9.76 -25.25
CA LYS A 926 -28.03 -10.17 -26.15
C LYS A 926 -27.86 -9.10 -27.23
N ILE A 927 -26.72 -8.43 -27.26
CA ILE A 927 -26.43 -7.40 -28.26
C ILE A 927 -25.95 -8.05 -29.56
N LEU A 928 -26.72 -7.86 -30.64
CA LEU A 928 -26.45 -8.39 -31.98
C LEU A 928 -25.74 -7.38 -32.89
N SER A 929 -25.88 -6.08 -32.66
CA SER A 929 -25.01 -5.05 -33.23
C SER A 929 -25.20 -3.74 -32.48
N ALA A 930 -24.17 -2.89 -32.44
CA ALA A 930 -24.20 -1.56 -31.84
C ALA A 930 -23.38 -0.60 -32.69
N GLU A 931 -24.05 0.30 -33.40
CA GLU A 931 -23.46 1.11 -34.47
C GLU A 931 -23.84 2.58 -34.36
N TRP A 932 -23.01 3.45 -34.93
CA TRP A 932 -23.27 4.88 -35.05
C TRP A 932 -23.38 5.25 -36.54
N ARG A 933 -24.57 5.71 -36.96
CA ARG A 933 -24.94 6.01 -38.37
C ARG A 933 -25.79 7.27 -38.46
N ASP A 934 -25.49 8.17 -39.39
CA ASP A 934 -26.34 9.34 -39.71
C ASP A 934 -26.89 10.11 -38.50
N HIS A 935 -26.03 10.42 -37.51
CA HIS A 935 -26.40 11.09 -36.25
C HIS A 935 -27.30 10.28 -35.30
N ALA A 936 -27.37 8.96 -35.47
CA ALA A 936 -28.10 8.05 -34.62
C ALA A 936 -27.22 6.89 -34.12
N ALA A 937 -27.49 6.43 -32.90
CA ALA A 937 -27.03 5.13 -32.43
C ALA A 937 -28.07 4.08 -32.78
N GLU A 938 -27.65 3.00 -33.45
CA GLU A 938 -28.49 1.86 -33.80
C GLU A 938 -28.02 0.62 -33.05
N LEU A 939 -28.92 0.02 -32.27
CA LEU A 939 -28.67 -1.17 -31.47
C LEU A 939 -29.64 -2.27 -31.88
N VAL A 940 -29.13 -3.39 -32.39
CA VAL A 940 -29.93 -4.59 -32.63
C VAL A 940 -29.70 -5.55 -31.48
N PHE A 941 -30.78 -6.04 -30.88
CA PHE A 941 -30.69 -6.88 -29.68
C PHE A 941 -31.82 -7.89 -29.55
N GLU A 942 -31.55 -8.94 -28.79
CA GLU A 942 -32.57 -9.85 -28.27
C GLU A 942 -32.83 -9.54 -26.79
N ALA A 943 -34.08 -9.27 -26.43
CA ALA A 943 -34.48 -9.03 -25.05
C ALA A 943 -35.15 -10.26 -24.43
N LYS A 944 -34.87 -10.47 -23.15
CA LYS A 944 -35.58 -11.38 -22.27
C LYS A 944 -36.35 -10.56 -21.23
N THR A 945 -37.23 -11.21 -20.47
CA THR A 945 -37.99 -10.56 -19.40
C THR A 945 -37.08 -9.82 -18.42
N GLY A 946 -37.43 -8.56 -18.11
CA GLY A 946 -36.61 -7.68 -17.29
C GLY A 946 -35.32 -7.24 -17.97
N ALA A 947 -35.35 -7.05 -19.29
CA ALA A 947 -34.28 -6.47 -20.07
C ALA A 947 -34.02 -5.02 -19.65
N LYS A 948 -32.75 -4.67 -19.55
CA LYS A 948 -32.29 -3.34 -19.18
C LYS A 948 -31.10 -2.95 -20.04
N ILE A 949 -31.09 -1.72 -20.56
CA ILE A 949 -29.99 -1.17 -21.35
C ILE A 949 -29.72 0.26 -20.85
N ARG A 950 -28.45 0.56 -20.59
CA ARG A 950 -27.99 1.87 -20.14
C ARG A 950 -26.91 2.40 -21.07
N PHE A 951 -27.03 3.68 -21.38
CA PHE A 951 -26.07 4.43 -22.16
C PHE A 951 -25.59 5.65 -21.38
N GLY A 952 -24.31 5.97 -21.55
CA GLY A 952 -23.78 7.27 -21.18
C GLY A 952 -23.92 8.23 -22.36
N CYS A 953 -24.31 9.47 -22.08
CA CYS A 953 -24.68 10.45 -23.07
C CYS A 953 -24.04 11.81 -22.76
N ARG A 954 -23.34 12.39 -23.74
CA ARG A 954 -22.90 13.79 -23.73
C ARG A 954 -24.05 14.75 -24.05
N MET A 955 -25.01 14.29 -24.85
CA MET A 955 -26.16 15.08 -25.29
C MET A 955 -27.45 14.33 -25.01
N ARG A 956 -28.54 15.07 -24.80
CA ARG A 956 -29.87 14.46 -24.70
C ARG A 956 -30.33 14.00 -26.09
N PRO A 957 -30.80 12.75 -26.25
CA PRO A 957 -31.42 12.29 -27.49
C PRO A 957 -32.69 13.09 -27.81
N VAL A 958 -32.96 13.29 -29.10
CA VAL A 958 -34.20 13.96 -29.56
C VAL A 958 -35.33 12.98 -29.83
N GLN A 959 -35.00 11.75 -30.24
CA GLN A 959 -35.99 10.72 -30.50
C GLN A 959 -35.45 9.32 -30.20
N LEU A 960 -36.31 8.45 -29.66
CA LEU A 960 -36.03 7.05 -29.38
C LEU A 960 -37.04 6.20 -30.15
N LEU A 961 -36.56 5.34 -31.05
CA LEU A 961 -37.41 4.47 -31.87
C LEU A 961 -37.05 3.01 -31.62
N LEU A 962 -38.00 2.19 -31.18
CA LEU A 962 -37.87 0.74 -31.12
C LEU A 962 -38.72 0.11 -32.23
N ASN A 963 -38.08 -0.62 -33.14
CA ASN A 963 -38.72 -1.22 -34.32
C ASN A 963 -39.50 -0.19 -35.16
N GLY A 964 -39.01 1.05 -35.20
CA GLY A 964 -39.61 2.18 -35.93
C GLY A 964 -40.75 2.91 -35.19
N ALA A 965 -41.18 2.43 -34.03
CA ALA A 965 -42.17 3.11 -33.19
C ALA A 965 -41.50 3.89 -32.05
N GLU A 966 -42.08 5.03 -31.65
CA GLU A 966 -41.57 5.78 -30.49
C GLU A 966 -41.59 4.94 -29.23
N THR A 967 -40.51 5.00 -28.46
CA THR A 967 -40.36 4.32 -27.18
C THR A 967 -39.93 5.29 -26.09
N ALA A 968 -40.26 4.96 -24.84
CA ALA A 968 -39.86 5.75 -23.68
C ALA A 968 -38.48 5.32 -23.18
N GLY A 969 -37.72 6.28 -22.66
CA GLY A 969 -36.48 6.05 -21.93
C GLY A 969 -36.33 7.07 -20.82
N LYS A 970 -35.67 6.69 -19.72
CA LYS A 970 -35.37 7.60 -18.62
C LYS A 970 -34.03 8.27 -18.89
N PHE A 971 -34.04 9.59 -19.04
CA PHE A 971 -32.82 10.39 -19.19
C PHE A 971 -32.58 11.22 -17.93
N ASP A 972 -31.45 11.02 -17.26
CA ASP A 972 -31.07 11.75 -16.05
C ASP A 972 -29.56 11.91 -15.96
N ALA A 973 -29.08 13.13 -15.68
CA ALA A 973 -27.66 13.47 -15.51
C ALA A 973 -26.71 12.85 -16.57
N GLY A 974 -27.11 12.87 -17.85
CA GLY A 974 -26.31 12.31 -18.95
C GLY A 974 -26.36 10.78 -19.06
N ILE A 975 -27.30 10.12 -18.40
CA ILE A 975 -27.54 8.68 -18.51
C ILE A 975 -28.89 8.44 -19.16
N LEU A 976 -28.94 7.60 -20.19
CA LEU A 976 -30.17 7.11 -20.80
C LEU A 976 -30.38 5.64 -20.42
N GLU A 977 -31.52 5.33 -19.82
CA GLU A 977 -31.90 3.98 -19.40
C GLU A 977 -33.21 3.54 -20.07
N LEU A 978 -33.22 2.32 -20.63
CA LEU A 978 -34.37 1.71 -21.27
C LEU A 978 -34.62 0.30 -20.73
N GLU A 979 -35.89 -0.09 -20.67
CA GLU A 979 -36.35 -1.42 -20.28
C GLU A 979 -37.19 -2.04 -21.41
N PRO A 980 -36.57 -2.53 -22.49
CA PRO A 980 -37.31 -2.99 -23.66
C PRO A 980 -38.03 -4.32 -23.38
N GLU A 981 -39.34 -4.39 -23.68
CA GLU A 981 -40.12 -5.62 -23.50
C GLU A 981 -39.97 -6.61 -24.66
N THR A 982 -39.53 -6.14 -25.83
CA THR A 982 -39.39 -6.93 -27.05
C THR A 982 -38.00 -6.76 -27.67
N SER A 983 -37.49 -7.84 -28.27
CA SER A 983 -36.31 -7.80 -29.15
C SER A 983 -36.54 -6.85 -30.34
N GLY A 984 -35.47 -6.26 -30.88
CA GLY A 984 -35.62 -5.34 -31.99
C GLY A 984 -34.41 -4.51 -32.34
N ASN A 985 -34.66 -3.53 -33.21
CA ASN A 985 -33.73 -2.45 -33.54
C ASN A 985 -34.14 -1.20 -32.76
N LEU A 986 -33.29 -0.77 -31.83
CA LEU A 986 -33.39 0.51 -31.13
C LEU A 986 -32.54 1.55 -31.85
N ARG A 987 -33.18 2.63 -32.31
CA ARG A 987 -32.53 3.79 -32.93
C ARG A 987 -32.68 5.02 -32.02
N ILE A 988 -31.56 5.62 -31.64
CA ILE A 988 -31.46 6.78 -30.74
C ILE A 988 -30.91 7.94 -31.56
N ILE A 989 -31.73 8.96 -31.81
CA ILE A 989 -31.41 10.06 -32.72
C ILE A 989 -30.95 11.28 -31.93
N PHE A 990 -29.98 12.02 -32.48
CA PHE A 990 -29.44 13.27 -31.92
C PHE A 990 -29.51 14.41 -32.94
N ASP A 991 -29.68 15.64 -32.48
CA ASP A 991 -29.54 16.83 -33.33
C ASP A 991 -28.09 16.96 -33.81
N GLY A 992 -27.90 17.18 -35.12
CA GLY A 992 -26.64 16.98 -35.84
C GLY A 992 -25.44 17.89 -35.52
N LYS A 993 -25.28 18.39 -34.29
CA LYS A 993 -24.05 19.08 -33.85
C LYS A 993 -23.71 18.75 -32.38
N PRO A 994 -22.55 18.11 -32.12
CA PRO A 994 -21.96 18.14 -30.78
C PRO A 994 -21.60 19.58 -30.42
N GLU A 995 -22.00 20.07 -29.25
CA GLU A 995 -21.39 21.28 -28.68
C GLU A 995 -19.91 20.99 -28.39
N LYS A 996 -19.05 21.91 -28.81
CA LYS A 996 -17.59 21.76 -28.85
C LYS A 996 -16.95 21.67 -27.48
#